data_AF-A0A956SQR0-F1
#
_entry.id   AF-A0A956SQR0-F1
#
_cell.length_a   1.000
_cell.length_b   1.000
_cell.length_c   1.000
_cell.angle_alpha   90.00
_cell.angle_beta   90.00
_cell.angle_gamma   90.00
#
_symmetry.space_group_name_H-M   'P 1'
#
loop_
_entity.id
_entity.type
_entity.pdbx_description
1 polymer ?
#
loop_
_entity_poly.entity_id
_entity_poly.type
_entity_poly.pdbx_seq_one_letter_code
_entity_poly.pdbx_strand_id
1 'polypeptide(L)'
;MSLESRGVLRVGLLLLGMSALAVALSSVPGSSAALWPVEGSPAWHLSQVALVRVALPIAALGACVLFLAPGLLLALAAGGAGTVSGWVVAALPPAIGVSWLVVQLLRILSPASMGVTAVVMLGAVVVALGVALLVARRRPLPWPNGGARAWIPLGITAGAVMFLAAVLAPKFVAESLNGDGAHALEVSRVLLHQPWPFLPSAAGAIAFFPGMTSMLFTIPNAWFLQLFGVGEAAIRLPFLLHLGVLALAIQALAEVSGRRVGGRAHLVLWLGLGAYVLAMAFSASYSPYQADLALPATQDTLFMACFLGFALAMTRRAWGAAFIWAVLTHLSLPSGVLLLGFWLVAELLVVRPIAIGDLARGAGIVVACLATTAALGALVVATGSPAPGTEYGLARTIEELLQLDPTGWRRPIYWLVGAGIFPVLMLVRWQRQDAVARRLTIVTLCYFLFFAFHVRLSLHHLAPAMLLPAAVALRLRPDASAARHRYLLAWGALALVAVVLSRPGSATIGTATREVGRRLAVTVGTPGGEDPATWASSELLTELFPPEWEPKVPEQVYGGSVLSWLVYATPEVVPGQTAYLLQPATSKPPSEGRIVAEDSLARLVVLDTARWTADRARRPPTNRHAPLYAISRETLFGISGPHVIDLRGPVRRVASRLGLHGMSR
;
A
#
# COMPACT_ATOMS: atom_id res chain seq x y z
N MET A 1 -39.76 -16.09 5.94
CA MET A 1 -38.31 -15.83 6.15
C MET A 1 -37.99 -16.05 7.62
N SER A 2 -36.95 -16.86 7.92
CA SER A 2 -36.43 -17.02 9.29
C SER A 2 -35.91 -15.67 9.84
N LEU A 3 -35.80 -15.55 11.17
CA LEU A 3 -35.23 -14.35 11.82
C LEU A 3 -33.83 -14.02 11.29
N GLU A 4 -33.03 -15.04 11.01
CA GLU A 4 -31.70 -14.90 10.44
C GLU A 4 -31.74 -14.37 9.01
N SER A 5 -32.64 -14.88 8.16
CA SER A 5 -32.84 -14.34 6.81
C SER A 5 -33.19 -12.85 6.84
N ARG A 6 -33.97 -12.41 7.83
CA ARG A 6 -34.30 -10.98 8.02
C ARG A 6 -33.08 -10.16 8.45
N GLY A 7 -32.22 -10.71 9.31
CA GLY A 7 -30.97 -10.08 9.71
C GLY A 7 -30.00 -9.88 8.53
N VAL A 8 -29.80 -10.94 7.73
CA VAL A 8 -29.00 -10.87 6.50
C VAL A 8 -29.57 -9.85 5.53
N LEU A 9 -30.89 -9.86 5.30
CA LEU A 9 -31.53 -8.90 4.40
C LEU A 9 -31.32 -7.44 4.87
N ARG A 10 -31.48 -7.16 6.17
CA ARG A 10 -31.30 -5.80 6.71
C ARG A 10 -29.88 -5.27 6.50
N VAL A 11 -28.86 -6.09 6.78
CA VAL A 11 -27.48 -5.68 6.54
C VAL A 11 -27.14 -5.64 5.06
N GLY A 12 -27.66 -6.57 4.26
CA GLY A 12 -27.53 -6.52 2.81
C GLY A 12 -28.07 -5.21 2.23
N LEU A 13 -29.26 -4.78 2.66
CA LEU A 13 -29.86 -3.52 2.26
C LEU A 13 -29.08 -2.30 2.78
N LEU A 14 -28.56 -2.36 4.01
CA LEU A 14 -27.69 -1.29 4.55
C LEU A 14 -26.40 -1.15 3.73
N LEU A 15 -25.72 -2.27 3.47
CA LEU A 15 -24.50 -2.29 2.65
C LEU A 15 -24.80 -1.81 1.24
N LEU A 16 -25.91 -2.25 0.64
CA LEU A 16 -26.33 -1.80 -0.68
C LEU A 16 -26.62 -0.29 -0.71
N GLY A 17 -27.30 0.25 0.31
CA GLY A 17 -27.56 1.69 0.41
C GLY A 17 -26.28 2.52 0.55
N MET A 18 -25.34 2.08 1.39
CA MET A 18 -24.03 2.72 1.52
C MET A 18 -23.19 2.62 0.24
N SER A 19 -23.28 1.49 -0.46
CA SER A 19 -22.64 1.26 -1.75
C SER A 19 -23.23 2.15 -2.84
N ALA A 20 -24.55 2.33 -2.88
CA ALA A 20 -25.21 3.24 -3.81
C ALA A 20 -24.83 4.70 -3.53
N LEU A 21 -24.68 5.08 -2.27
CA LEU A 21 -24.16 6.40 -1.90
C LEU A 21 -22.73 6.62 -2.41
N ALA A 22 -21.86 5.60 -2.32
CA ALA A 22 -20.50 5.68 -2.83
C ALA A 22 -20.47 5.95 -4.34
N VAL A 23 -21.32 5.25 -5.09
CA VAL A 23 -21.50 5.48 -6.53
C VAL A 23 -22.03 6.89 -6.81
N ALA A 24 -23.03 7.35 -6.05
CA ALA A 24 -23.59 8.69 -6.24
C ALA A 24 -22.57 9.81 -5.98
N LEU A 25 -21.55 9.55 -5.16
CA LEU A 25 -20.48 10.48 -4.82
C LEU A 25 -19.18 10.24 -5.60
N SER A 26 -19.20 9.42 -6.65
CA SER A 26 -17.98 9.01 -7.36
C SER A 26 -17.26 10.17 -8.07
N SER A 27 -17.96 11.24 -8.44
CA SER A 27 -17.36 12.43 -9.04
C SER A 27 -16.64 13.33 -8.02
N VAL A 28 -16.92 13.17 -6.72
CA VAL A 28 -16.43 14.06 -5.65
C VAL A 28 -14.90 14.17 -5.61
N PRO A 29 -14.10 13.07 -5.71
CA PRO A 29 -12.65 13.19 -5.71
C PRO A 29 -12.11 14.02 -6.88
N GLY A 30 -12.62 13.81 -8.10
CA GLY A 30 -12.23 14.57 -9.29
C GLY A 30 -12.62 16.05 -9.19
N SER A 31 -13.85 16.34 -8.75
CA SER A 31 -14.30 17.71 -8.51
C SER A 31 -13.50 18.40 -7.39
N SER A 32 -13.08 17.65 -6.36
CA SER A 32 -12.25 18.18 -5.27
C SER A 32 -10.84 18.55 -5.74
N ALA A 33 -10.24 17.74 -6.61
CA ALA A 33 -8.93 18.01 -7.19
C ALA A 33 -8.94 19.29 -8.04
N ALA A 34 -10.00 19.50 -8.84
CA ALA A 34 -10.16 20.68 -9.70
C ALA A 34 -10.27 22.00 -8.91
N LEU A 35 -10.71 21.96 -7.66
CA LEU A 35 -10.88 23.14 -6.81
C LEU A 35 -9.62 23.54 -6.06
N TRP A 36 -8.55 22.74 -6.08
CA TRP A 36 -7.30 23.10 -5.41
C TRP A 36 -6.47 24.02 -6.30
N PRO A 37 -6.19 25.27 -5.88
CA PRO A 37 -5.38 26.16 -6.70
C PRO A 37 -3.97 25.58 -6.85
N VAL A 38 -3.41 25.71 -8.06
CA VAL A 38 -2.03 25.30 -8.38
C VAL A 38 -1.02 26.17 -7.62
N GLU A 39 -1.42 27.38 -7.23
CA GLU A 39 -0.63 28.31 -6.42
C GLU A 39 -1.46 28.84 -5.24
N GLY A 40 -0.97 28.63 -4.00
CA GLY A 40 -1.54 29.22 -2.78
C GLY A 40 -2.24 28.25 -1.83
N SER A 41 -2.44 28.72 -0.58
CA SER A 41 -3.36 28.08 0.37
C SER A 41 -4.76 28.04 -0.25
N PRO A 42 -5.53 26.95 -0.10
CA PRO A 42 -6.91 26.94 -0.59
C PRO A 42 -7.64 28.18 -0.05
N ALA A 43 -8.22 28.96 -0.96
CA ALA A 43 -9.13 30.02 -0.56
C ALA A 43 -10.25 29.36 0.24
N TRP A 44 -10.57 29.87 1.43
CA TRP A 44 -11.52 29.26 2.36
C TRP A 44 -12.97 29.49 1.92
N HIS A 45 -13.32 29.18 0.68
CA HIS A 45 -14.71 29.18 0.25
C HIS A 45 -15.45 28.01 0.90
N LEU A 46 -16.58 28.30 1.55
CA LEU A 46 -17.41 27.31 2.25
C LEU A 46 -17.77 26.09 1.39
N SER A 47 -18.03 26.29 0.09
CA SER A 47 -18.31 25.22 -0.87
C SER A 47 -17.11 24.29 -1.10
N GLN A 48 -15.89 24.84 -1.15
CA GLN A 48 -14.64 24.07 -1.30
C GLN A 48 -14.35 23.28 -0.01
N VAL A 49 -14.60 23.89 1.16
CA VAL A 49 -14.45 23.21 2.46
C VAL A 49 -15.44 22.06 2.59
N ALA A 50 -16.72 22.26 2.25
CA ALA A 50 -17.74 21.21 2.32
C ALA A 50 -17.42 20.03 1.39
N LEU A 51 -17.02 20.29 0.15
CA LEU A 51 -16.66 19.23 -0.80
C LEU A 51 -15.44 18.42 -0.32
N VAL A 52 -14.37 19.12 0.05
CA VAL A 52 -13.09 18.48 0.42
C VAL A 52 -13.11 17.84 1.80
N ARG A 53 -13.75 18.46 2.80
CA ARG A 53 -13.67 18.04 4.21
C ARG A 53 -14.89 17.24 4.68
N VAL A 54 -15.97 17.19 3.89
CA VAL A 54 -17.17 16.42 4.23
C VAL A 54 -17.50 15.40 3.13
N ALA A 55 -17.70 15.86 1.89
CA ALA A 55 -18.12 14.96 0.82
C ALA A 55 -17.04 13.94 0.45
N LEU A 56 -15.77 14.35 0.33
CA LEU A 56 -14.65 13.45 0.03
C LEU A 56 -14.50 12.35 1.10
N PRO A 57 -14.49 12.63 2.42
CA PRO A 57 -14.50 11.60 3.45
C PRO A 57 -15.67 10.61 3.36
N ILE A 58 -16.88 11.09 3.04
CA ILE A 58 -18.05 10.23 2.87
C ILE A 58 -17.89 9.35 1.62
N ALA A 59 -17.41 9.92 0.51
CA ALA A 59 -17.13 9.19 -0.72
C ALA A 59 -16.05 8.12 -0.51
N ALA A 60 -14.96 8.45 0.20
CA ALA A 60 -13.89 7.53 0.55
C ALA A 60 -14.38 6.36 1.42
N LEU A 61 -15.13 6.65 2.50
CA LEU A 61 -15.72 5.60 3.33
C LEU A 61 -16.71 4.75 2.54
N GLY A 62 -17.57 5.38 1.74
CA GLY A 62 -18.51 4.71 0.85
C GLY A 62 -17.80 3.74 -0.09
N ALA A 63 -16.71 4.17 -0.74
CA ALA A 63 -15.93 3.32 -1.63
C ALA A 63 -15.28 2.13 -0.91
N CYS A 64 -14.79 2.35 0.32
CA CYS A 64 -14.28 1.25 1.15
C CYS A 64 -15.38 0.23 1.48
N VAL A 65 -16.59 0.70 1.82
CA VAL A 65 -17.75 -0.16 2.09
C VAL A 65 -18.18 -0.90 0.83
N LEU A 66 -18.25 -0.19 -0.31
CA LEU A 66 -18.62 -0.76 -1.60
C LEU A 66 -17.65 -1.87 -2.03
N PHE A 67 -16.34 -1.67 -1.84
CA PHE A 67 -15.32 -2.70 -2.07
C PHE A 67 -15.50 -3.92 -1.16
N LEU A 68 -15.70 -3.71 0.15
CA LEU A 68 -15.81 -4.80 1.12
C LEU A 68 -17.17 -5.51 1.13
N ALA A 69 -18.24 -4.85 0.71
CA ALA A 69 -19.62 -5.34 0.79
C ALA A 69 -19.83 -6.77 0.24
N PRO A 70 -19.39 -7.11 -1.00
CA PRO A 70 -19.54 -8.48 -1.49
C PRO A 70 -18.76 -9.47 -0.62
N GLY A 71 -17.55 -9.12 -0.20
CA GLY A 71 -16.73 -9.94 0.69
C GLY A 71 -17.36 -10.14 2.08
N LEU A 72 -17.99 -9.11 2.65
CA LEU A 72 -18.69 -9.18 3.94
C LEU A 72 -19.85 -10.18 3.88
N LEU A 73 -20.64 -10.15 2.80
CA LEU A 73 -21.76 -11.05 2.58
C LEU A 73 -21.28 -12.49 2.34
N LEU A 74 -20.22 -12.68 1.56
CA LEU A 74 -19.62 -14.00 1.30
C LEU A 74 -18.95 -14.58 2.55
N ALA A 75 -18.26 -13.77 3.35
CA ALA A 75 -17.67 -14.19 4.61
C ALA A 75 -18.74 -14.61 5.63
N LEU A 76 -19.89 -13.92 5.65
CA LEU A 76 -21.04 -14.34 6.44
C LEU A 76 -21.55 -15.72 5.97
N ALA A 77 -21.73 -15.89 4.67
CA ALA A 77 -22.18 -17.16 4.08
C ALA A 77 -21.21 -18.32 4.36
N ALA A 78 -19.90 -18.05 4.37
CA ALA A 78 -18.86 -19.01 4.69
C ALA A 78 -18.71 -19.31 6.20
N GLY A 79 -19.40 -18.57 7.07
CA GLY A 79 -19.33 -18.74 8.51
C GLY A 79 -18.15 -18.02 9.20
N GLY A 80 -17.50 -17.07 8.52
CA GLY A 80 -16.34 -16.32 9.02
C GLY A 80 -16.65 -15.21 10.04
N ALA A 81 -17.90 -15.08 10.49
CA ALA A 81 -18.41 -13.90 11.21
C ALA A 81 -18.53 -14.07 12.74
N GLY A 82 -17.59 -14.77 13.38
CA GLY A 82 -17.62 -15.02 14.84
C GLY A 82 -17.48 -13.76 15.71
N THR A 83 -16.78 -12.72 15.23
CA THR A 83 -16.70 -11.39 15.84
C THR A 83 -16.83 -10.32 14.75
N VAL A 84 -17.19 -9.08 15.11
CA VAL A 84 -17.26 -7.97 14.12
C VAL A 84 -15.90 -7.72 13.47
N SER A 85 -14.83 -7.71 14.26
CA SER A 85 -13.45 -7.59 13.81
C SER A 85 -13.05 -8.73 12.86
N GLY A 86 -13.31 -9.98 13.26
CA GLY A 86 -13.01 -11.16 12.47
C GLY A 86 -13.82 -11.25 11.18
N TRP A 87 -15.07 -10.76 11.18
CA TRP A 87 -15.92 -10.70 10.00
C TRP A 87 -15.35 -9.77 8.93
N VAL A 88 -14.92 -8.56 9.31
CA VAL A 88 -14.32 -7.61 8.37
C VAL A 88 -12.99 -8.13 7.82
N VAL A 89 -12.17 -8.77 8.66
CA VAL A 89 -10.92 -9.40 8.21
C VAL A 89 -11.22 -10.53 7.22
N ALA A 90 -12.13 -11.45 7.55
CA ALA A 90 -12.51 -12.56 6.69
C ALA A 90 -13.17 -12.12 5.36
N ALA A 91 -13.70 -10.90 5.30
CA ALA A 91 -14.28 -10.32 4.09
C ALA A 91 -13.24 -9.89 3.06
N LEU A 92 -12.00 -9.58 3.46
CA LEU A 92 -11.01 -9.02 2.53
C LEU A 92 -10.62 -9.99 1.38
N PRO A 93 -10.31 -11.29 1.62
CA PRO A 93 -9.98 -12.21 0.53
C PRO A 93 -11.09 -12.35 -0.54
N PRO A 94 -12.37 -12.62 -0.18
CA PRO A 94 -13.42 -12.66 -1.19
C PRO A 94 -13.71 -11.30 -1.81
N ALA A 95 -13.54 -10.18 -1.08
CA ALA A 95 -13.66 -8.85 -1.67
C ALA A 95 -12.63 -8.63 -2.78
N ILE A 96 -11.35 -8.94 -2.54
CA ILE A 96 -10.29 -8.86 -3.57
C ILE A 96 -10.62 -9.74 -4.77
N GLY A 97 -11.06 -10.99 -4.55
CA GLY A 97 -11.43 -11.91 -5.63
C GLY A 97 -12.59 -11.39 -6.47
N VAL A 98 -13.66 -10.89 -5.83
CA VAL A 98 -14.82 -10.30 -6.53
C VAL A 98 -14.42 -9.03 -7.26
N SER A 99 -13.62 -8.16 -6.65
CA SER A 99 -13.15 -6.93 -7.28
C SER A 99 -12.30 -7.21 -8.52
N TRP A 100 -11.43 -8.21 -8.49
CA TRP A 100 -10.70 -8.64 -9.68
C TRP A 100 -11.66 -9.11 -10.78
N LEU A 101 -12.62 -9.97 -10.47
CA LEU A 101 -13.64 -10.42 -11.44
C LEU A 101 -14.45 -9.27 -12.04
N VAL A 102 -14.83 -8.29 -11.22
CA VAL A 102 -15.56 -7.10 -11.69
C VAL A 102 -14.69 -6.23 -12.60
N VAL A 103 -13.42 -6.01 -12.25
CA VAL A 103 -12.48 -5.27 -13.12
C VAL A 103 -12.34 -6.00 -14.47
N GLN A 104 -12.21 -7.32 -14.45
CA GLN A 104 -12.13 -8.12 -15.68
C GLN A 104 -13.42 -8.08 -16.52
N LEU A 105 -14.59 -8.10 -15.87
CA LEU A 105 -15.86 -7.97 -16.56
C LEU A 105 -16.01 -6.58 -17.20
N LEU A 106 -15.69 -5.51 -16.47
CA LEU A 106 -15.75 -4.14 -16.98
C LEU A 106 -14.78 -3.90 -18.15
N ARG A 107 -13.59 -4.51 -18.08
CA ARG A 107 -12.62 -4.51 -19.18
C ARG A 107 -13.21 -5.11 -20.46
N ILE A 108 -13.92 -6.24 -20.36
CA ILE A 108 -14.56 -6.90 -21.51
C ILE A 108 -15.72 -6.08 -22.07
N LEU A 109 -16.45 -5.36 -21.21
CA LEU A 109 -17.65 -4.61 -21.62
C LEU A 109 -17.36 -3.32 -22.42
N SER A 110 -16.10 -2.86 -22.52
CA SER A 110 -15.62 -1.71 -23.33
C SER A 110 -16.24 -0.34 -22.97
N PRO A 111 -15.54 0.79 -23.23
CA PRO A 111 -15.23 1.78 -22.20
C PRO A 111 -16.46 2.07 -21.33
N ALA A 112 -16.54 1.35 -20.21
CA ALA A 112 -17.73 1.36 -19.38
C ALA A 112 -17.98 2.79 -18.93
N SER A 113 -19.10 3.38 -19.34
CA SER A 113 -19.55 4.64 -18.77
C SER A 113 -19.66 4.49 -17.25
N MET A 114 -19.54 5.59 -16.49
CA MET A 114 -19.69 5.53 -15.03
C MET A 114 -20.98 4.80 -14.60
N GLY A 115 -22.04 4.87 -15.40
CA GLY A 115 -23.29 4.13 -15.17
C GLY A 115 -23.12 2.61 -15.28
N VAL A 116 -22.39 2.10 -16.25
CA VAL A 116 -22.11 0.65 -16.39
C VAL A 116 -21.26 0.16 -15.23
N THR A 117 -20.21 0.90 -14.89
CA THR A 117 -19.34 0.59 -13.74
C THR A 117 -20.15 0.48 -12.44
N ALA A 118 -21.00 1.48 -12.18
CA ALA A 118 -21.90 1.49 -11.04
C ALA A 118 -22.82 0.26 -10.98
N VAL A 119 -23.47 -0.08 -12.10
CA VAL A 119 -24.41 -1.21 -12.19
C VAL A 119 -23.69 -2.53 -11.91
N VAL A 120 -22.51 -2.75 -12.49
CA VAL A 120 -21.75 -3.99 -12.28
C VAL A 120 -21.27 -4.11 -10.82
N MET A 121 -20.72 -3.03 -10.25
CA MET A 121 -20.25 -3.03 -8.86
C MET A 121 -21.39 -3.28 -7.86
N LEU A 122 -22.54 -2.63 -8.03
CA LEU A 122 -23.73 -2.86 -7.21
C LEU A 122 -24.32 -4.26 -7.45
N GLY A 123 -24.30 -4.74 -8.70
CA GLY A 123 -24.71 -6.08 -9.07
C GLY A 123 -23.93 -7.16 -8.32
N ALA A 124 -22.62 -6.99 -8.15
CA ALA A 124 -21.79 -7.90 -7.35
C ALA A 124 -22.25 -7.98 -5.88
N VAL A 125 -22.66 -6.84 -5.29
CA VAL A 125 -23.23 -6.81 -3.93
C VAL A 125 -24.56 -7.56 -3.87
N VAL A 126 -25.44 -7.36 -4.86
CA VAL A 126 -26.74 -8.05 -4.95
C VAL A 126 -26.57 -9.55 -5.11
N VAL A 127 -25.64 -10.01 -5.97
CA VAL A 127 -25.32 -11.42 -6.14
C VAL A 127 -24.80 -12.03 -4.84
N ALA A 128 -23.85 -11.37 -4.17
CA ALA A 128 -23.33 -11.84 -2.88
C ALA A 128 -24.42 -11.90 -1.80
N LEU A 129 -25.37 -10.95 -1.80
CA LEU A 129 -26.53 -10.97 -0.91
C LEU A 129 -27.45 -12.15 -1.22
N GLY A 130 -27.70 -12.43 -2.49
CA GLY A 130 -28.45 -13.61 -2.94
C GLY A 130 -27.83 -14.91 -2.44
N VAL A 131 -26.51 -15.07 -2.59
CA VAL A 131 -25.75 -16.22 -2.05
C VAL A 131 -25.92 -16.32 -0.53
N ALA A 132 -25.72 -15.23 0.21
CA ALA A 132 -25.87 -15.22 1.66
C ALA A 132 -27.30 -15.63 2.10
N LEU A 133 -28.33 -15.13 1.43
CA LEU A 133 -29.72 -15.50 1.69
C LEU A 133 -30.02 -16.96 1.36
N LEU A 134 -29.47 -17.49 0.26
CA LEU A 134 -29.62 -18.91 -0.11
C LEU A 134 -28.98 -19.83 0.94
N VAL A 135 -27.81 -19.48 1.46
CA VAL A 135 -27.16 -20.24 2.54
C VAL A 135 -27.94 -20.10 3.85
N ALA A 136 -28.42 -18.91 4.20
CA ALA A 136 -29.22 -18.65 5.40
C ALA A 136 -30.55 -19.45 5.44
N ARG A 137 -31.07 -19.86 4.28
CA ARG A 137 -32.24 -20.75 4.19
C ARG A 137 -31.91 -22.20 4.55
N ARG A 138 -30.67 -22.62 4.36
CA ARG A 138 -30.24 -24.01 4.57
C ARG A 138 -29.61 -24.25 5.93
N ARG A 139 -28.98 -23.23 6.52
CA ARG A 139 -28.31 -23.33 7.82
C ARG A 139 -28.29 -21.99 8.54
N PRO A 140 -28.22 -22.00 9.88
CA PRO A 140 -28.01 -20.77 10.64
C PRO A 140 -26.67 -20.15 10.28
N LEU A 141 -26.68 -18.84 10.03
CA LEU A 141 -25.46 -18.09 9.77
C LEU A 141 -24.94 -17.51 11.08
N PRO A 142 -23.64 -17.68 11.39
CA PRO A 142 -23.06 -17.09 12.59
C PRO A 142 -23.07 -15.57 12.41
N TRP A 143 -24.00 -14.90 13.08
CA TRP A 143 -24.01 -13.45 13.15
C TRP A 143 -22.89 -12.98 14.07
N PRO A 144 -22.28 -11.79 13.83
CA PRO A 144 -21.38 -11.17 14.81
C PRO A 144 -22.13 -10.93 16.14
N ASN A 145 -22.05 -11.93 17.03
CA ASN A 145 -22.83 -11.96 18.26
C ASN A 145 -22.11 -11.15 19.32
N GLY A 146 -22.69 -10.02 19.73
CA GLY A 146 -22.09 -9.25 20.82
C GLY A 146 -22.82 -8.04 21.36
N GLY A 147 -24.07 -7.80 20.94
CA GLY A 147 -24.82 -6.60 21.29
C GLY A 147 -24.21 -5.33 20.70
N ALA A 148 -24.83 -4.17 20.97
CA ALA A 148 -24.41 -2.88 20.39
C ALA A 148 -22.93 -2.54 20.66
N ARG A 149 -22.39 -2.96 21.82
CA ARG A 149 -21.00 -2.66 22.20
C ARG A 149 -19.95 -3.33 21.30
N ALA A 150 -20.27 -4.45 20.64
CA ALA A 150 -19.35 -5.10 19.71
C ALA A 150 -19.15 -4.31 18.40
N TRP A 151 -20.06 -3.39 18.09
CA TRP A 151 -20.03 -2.55 16.89
C TRP A 151 -19.31 -1.22 17.10
N ILE A 152 -19.09 -0.81 18.35
CA ILE A 152 -18.40 0.45 18.68
C ILE A 152 -17.01 0.54 18.00
N PRO A 153 -16.16 -0.50 18.01
CA PRO A 153 -14.86 -0.42 17.32
C PRO A 153 -14.98 -0.22 15.81
N LEU A 154 -16.00 -0.81 15.16
CA LEU A 154 -16.27 -0.57 13.74
C LEU A 154 -16.67 0.89 13.49
N GLY A 155 -17.54 1.46 14.34
CA GLY A 155 -17.92 2.87 14.26
C GLY A 155 -16.73 3.82 14.46
N ILE A 156 -15.85 3.51 15.42
CA ILE A 156 -14.59 4.27 15.63
C ILE A 156 -13.68 4.14 14.41
N THR A 157 -13.53 2.94 13.83
CA THR A 157 -12.74 2.73 12.60
C THR A 157 -13.31 3.54 11.43
N ALA A 158 -14.62 3.53 11.22
CA ALA A 158 -15.26 4.33 10.18
C ALA A 158 -15.03 5.84 10.40
N GLY A 159 -15.20 6.31 11.65
CA GLY A 159 -14.94 7.70 12.02
C GLY A 159 -13.47 8.10 11.85
N ALA A 160 -12.52 7.22 12.18
CA ALA A 160 -11.10 7.46 12.00
C ALA A 160 -10.71 7.52 10.51
N VAL A 161 -11.25 6.63 9.67
CA VAL A 161 -11.07 6.68 8.21
C VAL A 161 -11.59 8.00 7.65
N MET A 162 -12.79 8.44 8.04
CA MET A 162 -13.33 9.73 7.61
C MET A 162 -12.48 10.91 8.09
N PHE A 163 -12.04 10.88 9.35
CA PHE A 163 -11.18 11.91 9.92
C PHE A 163 -9.85 12.01 9.17
N LEU A 164 -9.21 10.88 8.88
CA LEU A 164 -7.96 10.84 8.11
C LEU A 164 -8.16 11.30 6.66
N ALA A 165 -9.24 10.88 6.01
CA ALA A 165 -9.61 11.38 4.68
C ALA A 165 -9.75 12.90 4.69
N ALA A 166 -10.39 13.46 5.72
CA ALA A 166 -10.58 14.90 5.86
C ALA A 166 -9.25 15.61 6.11
N VAL A 167 -8.46 15.17 7.08
CA VAL A 167 -7.19 15.81 7.49
C VAL A 167 -6.15 15.74 6.37
N LEU A 168 -6.01 14.58 5.74
CA LEU A 168 -5.06 14.31 4.66
C LEU A 168 -5.66 14.59 3.28
N ALA A 169 -6.81 15.24 3.17
CA ALA A 169 -7.40 15.59 1.87
C ALA A 169 -6.41 16.26 0.90
N PRO A 170 -5.54 17.22 1.31
CA PRO A 170 -4.53 17.78 0.40
C PRO A 170 -3.58 16.72 -0.18
N LYS A 171 -3.21 15.70 0.63
CA LYS A 171 -2.40 14.57 0.17
C LYS A 171 -3.16 13.68 -0.79
N PHE A 172 -4.47 13.47 -0.59
CA PHE A 172 -5.26 12.63 -1.49
C PHE A 172 -5.51 13.29 -2.84
N VAL A 173 -5.92 14.56 -2.88
CA VAL A 173 -6.47 15.18 -4.11
C VAL A 173 -5.57 16.24 -4.76
N ALA A 174 -4.62 16.84 -4.03
CA ALA A 174 -3.94 18.04 -4.51
C ALA A 174 -2.44 17.84 -4.76
N GLU A 175 -1.75 17.08 -3.91
CA GLU A 175 -0.31 16.82 -4.07
C GLU A 175 -0.03 16.01 -5.35
N SER A 176 1.05 16.35 -6.06
CA SER A 176 1.47 15.62 -7.27
C SER A 176 1.88 14.19 -6.91
N LEU A 177 1.83 13.25 -7.85
CA LEU A 177 2.48 11.95 -7.67
C LEU A 177 4.00 12.12 -7.69
N ASN A 178 4.69 11.37 -6.84
CA ASN A 178 6.13 11.15 -6.98
C ASN A 178 6.40 9.90 -7.83
N GLY A 179 7.65 9.41 -7.86
CA GLY A 179 8.04 8.24 -8.67
C GLY A 179 7.22 7.00 -8.31
N ASP A 180 7.18 6.69 -7.01
CA ASP A 180 6.45 5.56 -6.45
C ASP A 180 4.94 5.64 -6.78
N GLY A 181 4.34 6.82 -6.55
CA GLY A 181 2.91 7.04 -6.82
C GLY A 181 2.56 6.97 -8.30
N ALA A 182 3.42 7.51 -9.18
CA ALA A 182 3.23 7.43 -10.63
C ALA A 182 3.35 6.00 -11.13
N HIS A 183 4.31 5.23 -10.61
CA HIS A 183 4.46 3.82 -10.95
C HIS A 183 3.22 3.03 -10.53
N ALA A 184 2.73 3.23 -9.30
CA ALA A 184 1.50 2.61 -8.82
C ALA A 184 0.27 2.95 -9.68
N LEU A 185 0.17 4.18 -10.18
CA LEU A 185 -0.89 4.58 -11.11
C LEU A 185 -0.83 3.80 -12.41
N GLU A 186 0.33 3.82 -13.08
CA GLU A 186 0.47 3.21 -14.39
C GLU A 186 0.25 1.69 -14.35
N VAL A 187 0.84 0.98 -13.39
CA VAL A 187 0.67 -0.49 -13.29
C VAL A 187 -0.75 -0.90 -12.88
N SER A 188 -1.45 -0.06 -12.12
CA SER A 188 -2.86 -0.32 -11.77
C SER A 188 -3.78 -0.01 -12.96
N ARG A 189 -3.42 0.97 -13.79
CA ARG A 189 -4.13 1.31 -15.03
C ARG A 189 -4.07 0.17 -16.05
N VAL A 190 -2.97 -0.59 -16.09
CA VAL A 190 -2.84 -1.78 -16.95
C VAL A 190 -4.02 -2.75 -16.75
N LEU A 191 -4.51 -2.96 -15.52
CA LEU A 191 -5.65 -3.84 -15.24
C LEU A 191 -6.99 -3.38 -15.84
N LEU A 192 -7.10 -2.11 -16.23
CA LEU A 192 -8.28 -1.60 -16.92
C LEU A 192 -8.36 -2.12 -18.36
N HIS A 193 -7.24 -2.58 -18.90
CA HIS A 193 -7.05 -2.93 -20.30
C HIS A 193 -6.56 -4.37 -20.51
N GLN A 194 -5.89 -4.94 -19.50
CA GLN A 194 -5.29 -6.27 -19.52
C GLN A 194 -5.72 -7.11 -18.31
N PRO A 195 -5.65 -8.45 -18.39
CA PRO A 195 -6.05 -9.32 -17.28
C PRO A 195 -5.10 -9.30 -16.08
N TRP A 196 -3.84 -8.93 -16.31
CA TRP A 196 -2.78 -8.91 -15.31
C TRP A 196 -2.01 -7.58 -15.36
N PRO A 197 -1.44 -7.11 -14.23
CA PRO A 197 -0.80 -5.80 -14.14
C PRO A 197 0.66 -5.83 -14.62
N PHE A 198 0.98 -6.63 -15.63
CA PHE A 198 2.34 -6.82 -16.11
C PHE A 198 2.53 -6.14 -17.46
N LEU A 199 3.66 -5.47 -17.62
CA LEU A 199 4.02 -4.77 -18.84
C LEU A 199 5.01 -5.60 -19.66
N PRO A 200 4.96 -5.53 -21.01
CA PRO A 200 5.95 -6.19 -21.85
C PRO A 200 7.34 -5.58 -21.60
N SER A 201 8.40 -6.37 -21.81
CA SER A 201 9.79 -5.89 -21.66
C SER A 201 10.12 -4.69 -22.55
N ALA A 202 9.41 -4.54 -23.68
CA ALA A 202 9.51 -3.38 -24.57
C ALA A 202 9.09 -2.05 -23.90
N ALA A 203 8.42 -2.06 -22.75
CA ALA A 203 8.08 -0.85 -22.00
C ALA A 203 9.27 -0.24 -21.23
N GLY A 204 10.44 -0.88 -21.24
CA GLY A 204 11.64 -0.38 -20.56
C GLY A 204 11.61 -0.62 -19.05
N ALA A 205 12.24 0.28 -18.28
CA ALA A 205 12.45 0.09 -16.84
C ALA A 205 11.15 -0.12 -16.01
N ILE A 206 10.01 0.43 -16.45
CA ILE A 206 8.73 0.27 -15.75
C ILE A 206 8.28 -1.19 -15.69
N ALA A 207 8.67 -2.03 -16.66
CA ALA A 207 8.25 -3.44 -16.75
C ALA A 207 8.85 -4.34 -15.66
N PHE A 208 9.88 -3.89 -14.95
CA PHE A 208 10.49 -4.66 -13.85
C PHE A 208 9.56 -4.77 -12.62
N PHE A 209 8.54 -3.94 -12.51
CA PHE A 209 7.55 -3.95 -11.43
C PHE A 209 6.13 -3.71 -11.97
N PRO A 210 5.11 -4.42 -11.45
CA PRO A 210 5.17 -5.38 -10.35
C PRO A 210 5.65 -6.76 -10.79
N GLY A 211 6.22 -7.50 -9.84
CA GLY A 211 6.40 -8.95 -9.96
C GLY A 211 5.19 -9.70 -9.40
N MET A 212 5.20 -11.03 -9.50
CA MET A 212 4.15 -11.87 -8.90
C MET A 212 3.97 -11.61 -7.40
N THR A 213 5.08 -11.31 -6.70
CA THR A 213 5.10 -11.11 -5.25
C THR A 213 4.76 -9.67 -4.83
N SER A 214 4.48 -8.77 -5.77
CA SER A 214 4.17 -7.37 -5.48
C SER A 214 2.93 -6.84 -6.19
N MET A 215 2.16 -7.70 -6.88
CA MET A 215 1.04 -7.24 -7.71
C MET A 215 -0.28 -7.01 -6.96
N LEU A 216 -0.48 -7.53 -5.74
CA LEU A 216 -1.82 -7.61 -5.15
C LEU A 216 -2.49 -6.24 -4.96
N PHE A 217 -1.72 -5.19 -4.64
CA PHE A 217 -2.25 -3.85 -4.40
C PHE A 217 -2.89 -3.21 -5.64
N THR A 218 -2.52 -3.68 -6.84
CA THR A 218 -3.07 -3.17 -8.11
C THR A 218 -4.55 -3.46 -8.26
N ILE A 219 -5.07 -4.54 -7.64
CA ILE A 219 -6.49 -4.92 -7.73
C ILE A 219 -7.39 -3.90 -7.01
N PRO A 220 -7.18 -3.57 -5.71
CA PRO A 220 -7.87 -2.46 -5.07
C PRO A 220 -7.67 -1.13 -5.80
N ASN A 221 -6.47 -0.83 -6.30
CA ASN A 221 -6.23 0.42 -7.02
C ASN A 221 -7.06 0.50 -8.31
N ALA A 222 -7.08 -0.57 -9.12
CA ALA A 222 -7.88 -0.63 -10.35
C ALA A 222 -9.38 -0.48 -10.07
N TRP A 223 -9.88 -1.06 -8.97
CA TRP A 223 -11.25 -0.84 -8.53
C TRP A 223 -11.55 0.65 -8.27
N PHE A 224 -10.66 1.34 -7.57
CA PHE A 224 -10.83 2.76 -7.28
C PHE A 224 -10.65 3.64 -8.52
N LEU A 225 -9.78 3.26 -9.46
CA LEU A 225 -9.64 3.92 -10.77
C LEU A 225 -10.92 3.80 -11.59
N GLN A 226 -11.56 2.63 -11.62
CA GLN A 226 -12.86 2.44 -12.27
C GLN A 226 -13.95 3.30 -11.62
N LEU A 227 -13.93 3.42 -10.29
CA LEU A 227 -14.95 4.17 -9.56
C LEU A 227 -14.80 5.69 -9.70
N PHE A 228 -13.60 6.22 -9.51
CA PHE A 228 -13.33 7.65 -9.41
C PHE A 228 -12.71 8.28 -10.66
N GLY A 229 -12.32 7.46 -11.64
CA GLY A 229 -11.51 7.88 -12.78
C GLY A 229 -10.01 7.87 -12.48
N VAL A 230 -9.23 8.08 -13.53
CA VAL A 230 -7.75 8.11 -13.47
C VAL A 230 -7.31 9.42 -12.81
N GLY A 231 -6.83 9.34 -11.58
CA GLY A 231 -6.35 10.51 -10.82
C GLY A 231 -5.67 10.11 -9.52
N GLU A 232 -5.03 11.09 -8.85
CA GLU A 232 -4.19 10.83 -7.68
C GLU A 232 -4.98 10.25 -6.50
N ALA A 233 -6.21 10.72 -6.30
CA ALA A 233 -7.06 10.24 -5.22
C ALA A 233 -7.40 8.76 -5.37
N ALA A 234 -7.62 8.28 -6.59
CA ALA A 234 -8.03 6.90 -6.85
C ALA A 234 -6.99 5.88 -6.40
N ILE A 235 -5.70 6.21 -6.51
CA ILE A 235 -4.60 5.30 -6.11
C ILE A 235 -4.13 5.49 -4.67
N ARG A 236 -4.47 6.62 -4.04
CA ARG A 236 -4.14 6.90 -2.63
C ARG A 236 -5.23 6.47 -1.66
N LEU A 237 -6.51 6.59 -2.01
CA LEU A 237 -7.63 6.23 -1.14
C LEU A 237 -7.68 4.75 -0.70
N PRO A 238 -7.19 3.76 -1.48
CA PRO A 238 -7.07 2.38 -1.03
C PRO A 238 -6.26 2.22 0.27
N PHE A 239 -5.34 3.14 0.58
CA PHE A 239 -4.66 3.19 1.88
C PHE A 239 -5.65 3.20 3.06
N LEU A 240 -6.74 3.96 2.98
CA LEU A 240 -7.74 4.07 4.04
C LEU A 240 -8.52 2.76 4.23
N LEU A 241 -8.85 2.08 3.13
CA LEU A 241 -9.45 0.75 3.14
C LEU A 241 -8.55 -0.22 3.89
N HIS A 242 -7.29 -0.32 3.49
CA HIS A 242 -6.33 -1.24 4.08
C HIS A 242 -6.08 -0.92 5.56
N LEU A 243 -5.98 0.37 5.91
CA LEU A 243 -5.78 0.82 7.29
C LEU A 243 -6.96 0.47 8.21
N GLY A 244 -8.19 0.63 7.72
CA GLY A 244 -9.39 0.24 8.44
C GLY A 244 -9.45 -1.27 8.71
N VAL A 245 -9.12 -2.09 7.70
CA VAL A 245 -9.04 -3.55 7.85
C VAL A 245 -7.88 -3.95 8.77
N LEU A 246 -6.72 -3.32 8.66
CA LEU A 246 -5.54 -3.53 9.51
C LEU A 246 -5.86 -3.28 11.00
N ALA A 247 -6.51 -2.17 11.34
CA ALA A 247 -6.89 -1.87 12.72
C ALA A 247 -7.82 -2.96 13.30
N LEU A 248 -8.75 -3.45 12.48
CA LEU A 248 -9.66 -4.53 12.88
C LEU A 248 -8.98 -5.90 12.89
N ALA A 249 -7.93 -6.12 12.08
CA ALA A 249 -7.09 -7.33 12.14
C ALA A 249 -6.26 -7.40 13.42
N ILE A 250 -5.65 -6.27 13.80
CA ILE A 250 -4.96 -6.11 15.09
C ILE A 250 -5.92 -6.42 16.25
N GLN A 251 -7.15 -5.87 16.21
CA GLN A 251 -8.18 -6.17 17.19
C GLN A 251 -8.58 -7.66 17.18
N ALA A 252 -8.85 -8.24 16.00
CA ALA A 252 -9.30 -9.63 15.87
C ALA A 252 -8.28 -10.61 16.47
N LEU A 253 -6.98 -10.35 16.25
CA LEU A 253 -5.90 -11.10 16.88
C LEU A 253 -5.89 -10.92 18.40
N ALA A 254 -6.12 -9.71 18.93
CA ALA A 254 -6.23 -9.51 20.37
C ALA A 254 -7.41 -10.27 20.99
N GLU A 255 -8.53 -10.37 20.26
CA GLU A 255 -9.75 -11.02 20.73
C GLU A 255 -9.71 -12.55 20.70
N VAL A 256 -8.68 -13.16 20.09
CA VAL A 256 -8.49 -14.63 20.12
C VAL A 256 -8.40 -15.19 21.53
N SER A 257 -7.97 -14.39 22.53
CA SER A 257 -7.96 -14.81 23.93
C SER A 257 -9.36 -14.87 24.57
N GLY A 258 -10.44 -14.65 23.80
CA GLY A 258 -11.81 -14.49 24.29
C GLY A 258 -12.12 -13.11 24.88
N ARG A 259 -11.13 -12.23 25.03
CA ARG A 259 -11.29 -10.90 25.63
C ARG A 259 -11.61 -9.85 24.58
N ARG A 260 -12.81 -9.28 24.64
CA ARG A 260 -13.25 -8.22 23.72
C ARG A 260 -12.50 -6.92 23.91
N VAL A 261 -12.15 -6.26 22.81
CA VAL A 261 -11.55 -4.92 22.84
C VAL A 261 -12.67 -3.89 22.93
N GLY A 262 -12.63 -3.05 23.97
CA GLY A 262 -13.61 -1.98 24.16
C GLY A 262 -13.25 -0.74 23.36
N GLY A 263 -14.23 0.14 23.12
CA GLY A 263 -14.04 1.35 22.31
C GLY A 263 -12.87 2.25 22.73
N ARG A 264 -12.63 2.44 24.04
CA ARG A 264 -11.47 3.23 24.53
C ARG A 264 -10.13 2.65 24.12
N ALA A 265 -9.97 1.32 24.17
CA ALA A 265 -8.74 0.67 23.76
C ALA A 265 -8.55 0.75 22.24
N HIS A 266 -9.64 0.65 21.48
CA HIS A 266 -9.63 0.82 20.03
C HIS A 266 -9.32 2.26 19.60
N LEU A 267 -9.80 3.25 20.34
CA LEU A 267 -9.47 4.65 20.10
C LEU A 267 -7.97 4.92 20.32
N VAL A 268 -7.40 4.37 21.39
CA VAL A 268 -5.95 4.49 21.66
C VAL A 268 -5.11 3.76 20.61
N LEU A 269 -5.59 2.62 20.09
CA LEU A 269 -4.98 1.97 18.93
C LEU A 269 -4.90 2.93 17.73
N TRP A 270 -6.00 3.63 17.40
CA TRP A 270 -6.04 4.61 16.31
C TRP A 270 -5.11 5.80 16.54
N LEU A 271 -4.98 6.28 17.79
CA LEU A 271 -3.99 7.30 18.11
C LEU A 271 -2.55 6.81 17.82
N GLY A 272 -2.24 5.57 18.17
CA GLY A 272 -0.94 4.94 17.84
C GLY A 272 -0.74 4.78 16.34
N LEU A 273 -1.75 4.30 15.61
CA LEU A 273 -1.73 4.20 14.14
C LEU A 273 -1.56 5.56 13.47
N GLY A 274 -1.95 6.67 14.12
CA GLY A 274 -1.67 8.03 13.64
C GLY A 274 -0.18 8.29 13.41
N ALA A 275 0.71 7.75 14.26
CA ALA A 275 2.15 7.87 14.08
C ALA A 275 2.64 7.13 12.83
N TYR A 276 2.13 5.91 12.60
CA TYR A 276 2.37 5.14 11.38
C TYR A 276 1.86 5.88 10.13
N VAL A 277 0.63 6.40 10.18
CA VAL A 277 0.05 7.16 9.06
C VAL A 277 0.91 8.37 8.70
N LEU A 278 1.38 9.13 9.68
CA LEU A 278 2.24 10.29 9.44
C LEU A 278 3.62 9.88 8.89
N ALA A 279 4.23 8.82 9.43
CA ALA A 279 5.48 8.28 8.90
C ALA A 279 5.32 7.89 7.42
N MET A 280 4.25 7.19 7.07
CA MET A 280 4.00 6.74 5.71
C MET A 280 3.62 7.88 4.76
N ALA A 281 2.73 8.78 5.18
CA ALA A 281 2.25 9.89 4.33
C ALA A 281 3.30 10.96 4.03
N PHE A 282 4.33 11.09 4.87
CA PHE A 282 5.27 12.19 4.79
C PHE A 282 6.74 11.78 4.69
N SER A 283 7.14 10.58 5.11
CA SER A 283 8.57 10.22 5.23
C SER A 283 8.97 8.92 4.50
N ALA A 284 8.01 8.14 4.02
CA ALA A 284 8.24 6.81 3.46
C ALA A 284 8.38 6.81 1.94
N SER A 285 9.39 7.45 1.36
CA SER A 285 9.64 7.40 -0.10
C SER A 285 11.09 7.68 -0.47
N TYR A 286 11.44 7.38 -1.72
CA TYR A 286 12.70 7.71 -2.36
C TYR A 286 12.81 9.17 -2.81
N SER A 287 11.67 9.84 -3.02
CA SER A 287 11.67 11.21 -3.51
C SER A 287 12.09 12.19 -2.40
N PRO A 288 13.05 13.12 -2.68
CA PRO A 288 13.54 14.07 -1.68
C PRO A 288 12.57 15.22 -1.39
N TYR A 289 11.46 15.32 -2.13
CA TYR A 289 10.50 16.43 -2.00
C TYR A 289 9.24 16.06 -1.23
N GLN A 290 8.84 14.78 -1.25
CA GLN A 290 7.60 14.29 -0.65
C GLN A 290 7.53 12.76 -0.66
N ALA A 291 6.84 12.19 0.34
CA ALA A 291 6.36 10.81 0.27
C ALA A 291 4.97 10.73 -0.36
N ASP A 292 4.61 9.57 -0.88
CA ASP A 292 3.31 9.31 -1.50
C ASP A 292 2.59 8.15 -0.79
N LEU A 293 1.28 8.31 -0.63
CA LEU A 293 0.44 7.29 -0.01
C LEU A 293 0.14 6.14 -0.98
N ALA A 294 0.15 6.38 -2.30
CA ALA A 294 -0.17 5.37 -3.29
C ALA A 294 0.83 4.19 -3.26
N LEU A 295 2.10 4.51 -3.02
CA LEU A 295 3.18 3.55 -2.83
C LEU A 295 4.29 4.26 -2.04
N PRO A 296 4.86 3.61 -1.01
CA PRO A 296 4.64 2.24 -0.54
C PRO A 296 3.42 2.07 0.40
N ALA A 297 2.82 3.16 0.90
CA ALA A 297 1.90 3.09 2.04
C ALA A 297 0.68 2.19 1.82
N THR A 298 0.00 2.30 0.68
CA THR A 298 -1.12 1.45 0.32
C THR A 298 -0.73 -0.04 0.29
N GLN A 299 0.42 -0.36 -0.31
CA GLN A 299 0.92 -1.74 -0.46
C GLN A 299 1.32 -2.35 0.88
N ASP A 300 2.14 -1.65 1.67
CA ASP A 300 2.63 -2.14 2.96
C ASP A 300 1.49 -2.36 3.97
N THR A 301 0.46 -1.49 3.91
CA THR A 301 -0.71 -1.61 4.78
C THR A 301 -1.57 -2.81 4.39
N LEU A 302 -1.75 -3.07 3.09
CA LEU A 302 -2.43 -4.28 2.59
C LEU A 302 -1.66 -5.54 3.00
N PHE A 303 -0.35 -5.52 2.77
CA PHE A 303 0.56 -6.59 3.14
C PHE A 303 0.40 -6.99 4.61
N MET A 304 0.38 -5.99 5.50
CA MET A 304 0.21 -6.24 6.93
C MET A 304 -1.20 -6.70 7.32
N ALA A 305 -2.24 -6.20 6.67
CA ALA A 305 -3.59 -6.72 6.85
C ALA A 305 -3.65 -8.22 6.46
N CYS A 306 -3.02 -8.60 5.35
CA CYS A 306 -2.92 -9.98 4.88
C CYS A 306 -2.14 -10.88 5.86
N PHE A 307 -0.97 -10.43 6.32
CA PHE A 307 -0.18 -11.19 7.28
C PHE A 307 -0.91 -11.39 8.61
N LEU A 308 -1.61 -10.38 9.12
CA LEU A 308 -2.40 -10.53 10.34
C LEU A 308 -3.59 -11.48 10.14
N GLY A 309 -4.19 -11.49 8.95
CA GLY A 309 -5.18 -12.50 8.54
C GLY A 309 -4.61 -13.93 8.59
N PHE A 310 -3.38 -14.12 8.09
CA PHE A 310 -2.65 -15.40 8.18
C PHE A 310 -2.41 -15.78 9.64
N ALA A 311 -1.84 -14.88 10.45
CA ALA A 311 -1.57 -15.11 11.86
C ALA A 311 -2.85 -15.48 12.65
N LEU A 312 -3.97 -14.81 12.34
CA LEU A 312 -5.27 -15.10 12.92
C LEU A 312 -5.76 -16.50 12.54
N ALA A 313 -5.65 -16.88 11.27
CA ALA A 313 -6.07 -18.19 10.77
C ALA A 313 -5.20 -19.32 11.33
N MET A 314 -3.88 -19.13 11.41
CA MET A 314 -2.94 -20.07 12.04
C MET A 314 -3.27 -20.27 13.52
N THR A 315 -3.51 -19.19 14.24
CA THR A 315 -3.86 -19.26 15.67
C THR A 315 -5.18 -19.99 15.90
N ARG A 316 -6.14 -19.87 14.96
CA ARG A 316 -7.42 -20.59 14.97
C ARG A 316 -7.34 -22.00 14.37
N ARG A 317 -6.18 -22.44 13.88
CA ARG A 317 -5.99 -23.68 13.11
C ARG A 317 -6.95 -23.82 11.91
N ALA A 318 -7.34 -22.69 11.32
CA ALA A 318 -8.19 -22.65 10.13
C ALA A 318 -7.31 -22.78 8.87
N TRP A 319 -6.76 -23.98 8.64
CA TRP A 319 -5.69 -24.21 7.65
C TRP A 319 -6.00 -23.74 6.23
N GLY A 320 -7.24 -23.93 5.75
CA GLY A 320 -7.66 -23.43 4.44
C GLY A 320 -7.63 -21.90 4.34
N ALA A 321 -8.11 -21.21 5.38
CA ALA A 321 -8.00 -19.75 5.45
C ALA A 321 -6.54 -19.30 5.59
N ALA A 322 -5.72 -20.02 6.37
CA ALA A 322 -4.31 -19.73 6.52
C ALA A 322 -3.57 -19.84 5.16
N PHE A 323 -3.89 -20.84 4.34
CA PHE A 323 -3.35 -20.94 2.98
C PHE A 323 -3.73 -19.75 2.10
N ILE A 324 -5.02 -19.37 2.06
CA ILE A 324 -5.47 -18.21 1.28
C ILE A 324 -4.74 -16.93 1.73
N TRP A 325 -4.64 -16.70 3.04
CA TRP A 325 -3.93 -15.54 3.57
C TRP A 325 -2.43 -15.58 3.32
N ALA A 326 -1.80 -16.75 3.35
CA ALA A 326 -0.39 -16.91 3.01
C ALA A 326 -0.13 -16.50 1.56
N VAL A 327 -0.97 -16.96 0.61
CA VAL A 327 -0.90 -16.56 -0.81
C VAL A 327 -1.06 -15.05 -0.95
N LEU A 328 -2.10 -14.45 -0.35
CA LEU A 328 -2.29 -12.99 -0.42
C LEU A 328 -1.13 -12.21 0.19
N THR A 329 -0.58 -12.68 1.33
CA THR A 329 0.60 -12.07 1.95
C THR A 329 1.80 -12.10 1.01
N HIS A 330 2.03 -13.22 0.33
CA HIS A 330 3.14 -13.39 -0.59
C HIS A 330 2.97 -12.64 -1.92
N LEU A 331 1.75 -12.46 -2.40
CA LEU A 331 1.43 -11.63 -3.59
C LEU A 331 1.47 -10.12 -3.30
N SER A 332 1.45 -9.72 -2.02
CA SER A 332 1.47 -8.32 -1.61
C SER A 332 2.89 -7.74 -1.65
N LEU A 333 3.84 -8.44 -1.01
CA LEU A 333 5.25 -8.07 -1.01
C LEU A 333 6.16 -9.31 -0.98
N PRO A 334 7.39 -9.22 -1.55
CA PRO A 334 8.40 -10.28 -1.47
C PRO A 334 8.72 -10.69 -0.03
N SER A 335 8.73 -9.73 0.89
CA SER A 335 8.99 -9.96 2.31
C SER A 335 7.89 -10.78 3.02
N GLY A 336 6.80 -11.11 2.32
CA GLY A 336 5.77 -12.01 2.83
C GLY A 336 6.28 -13.40 3.17
N VAL A 337 7.13 -14.01 2.34
CA VAL A 337 7.71 -15.32 2.68
C VAL A 337 8.57 -15.24 3.96
N LEU A 338 9.24 -14.11 4.18
CA LEU A 338 10.03 -13.88 5.40
C LEU A 338 9.12 -13.82 6.64
N LEU A 339 8.02 -13.07 6.59
CA LEU A 339 7.06 -13.02 7.71
C LEU A 339 6.42 -14.38 7.99
N LEU A 340 6.04 -15.11 6.94
CA LEU A 340 5.51 -16.47 7.09
C LEU A 340 6.55 -17.41 7.73
N GLY A 341 7.81 -17.34 7.30
CA GLY A 341 8.93 -18.09 7.88
C GLY A 341 9.19 -17.71 9.34
N PHE A 342 9.23 -16.42 9.67
CA PHE A 342 9.39 -15.95 11.05
C PHE A 342 8.23 -16.39 11.94
N TRP A 343 7.01 -16.52 11.41
CA TRP A 343 5.91 -17.10 12.18
C TRP A 343 6.18 -18.56 12.54
N LEU A 344 6.70 -19.38 11.61
CA LEU A 344 7.06 -20.77 11.88
C LEU A 344 8.20 -20.88 12.91
N VAL A 345 9.21 -20.02 12.81
CA VAL A 345 10.28 -19.91 13.82
C VAL A 345 9.67 -19.56 15.19
N ALA A 346 8.75 -18.60 15.22
CA ALA A 346 8.07 -18.21 16.45
C ALA A 346 7.22 -19.35 17.04
N GLU A 347 6.52 -20.13 16.21
CA GLU A 347 5.79 -21.33 16.64
C GLU A 347 6.72 -22.35 17.31
N LEU A 348 7.87 -22.64 16.67
CA LEU A 348 8.88 -23.56 17.18
C LEU A 348 9.46 -23.12 18.53
N LEU A 349 9.68 -21.82 18.71
CA LEU A 349 10.28 -21.27 19.93
C LEU A 349 9.29 -21.17 21.09
N VAL A 350 8.02 -20.84 20.81
CA VAL A 350 7.02 -20.52 21.85
C VAL A 350 6.23 -21.73 22.32
N VAL A 351 5.87 -22.66 21.42
CA VAL A 351 4.96 -23.77 21.75
C VAL A 351 5.73 -24.93 22.35
N ARG A 352 5.35 -25.33 23.57
CA ARG A 352 5.93 -26.48 24.28
C ARG A 352 4.81 -27.35 24.90
N PRO A 353 4.80 -28.68 24.68
CA PRO A 353 5.69 -29.44 23.78
C PRO A 353 5.47 -29.05 22.31
N ILE A 354 6.48 -29.27 21.46
CA ILE A 354 6.41 -28.86 20.05
C ILE A 354 5.28 -29.64 19.37
N ALA A 355 4.30 -28.93 18.83
CA ALA A 355 3.24 -29.50 18.02
C ALA A 355 3.73 -29.75 16.58
N ILE A 356 4.52 -30.80 16.38
CA ILE A 356 5.17 -31.11 15.09
C ILE A 356 4.15 -31.14 13.95
N GLY A 357 2.95 -31.69 14.17
CA GLY A 357 1.90 -31.72 13.16
C GLY A 357 1.42 -30.32 12.72
N ASP A 358 1.31 -29.37 13.65
CA ASP A 358 0.93 -27.98 13.32
C ASP A 358 2.07 -27.24 12.62
N LEU A 359 3.31 -27.47 13.04
CA LEU A 359 4.51 -26.92 12.40
C LEU A 359 4.66 -27.46 10.97
N ALA A 360 4.47 -28.76 10.76
CA ALA A 360 4.54 -29.40 9.46
C ALA A 360 3.42 -28.90 8.52
N ARG A 361 2.20 -28.71 9.02
CA ARG A 361 1.12 -28.07 8.24
C ARG A 361 1.44 -26.62 7.89
N GLY A 362 1.98 -25.85 8.84
CA GLY A 362 2.42 -24.48 8.58
C GLY A 362 3.51 -24.40 7.50
N ALA A 363 4.53 -25.27 7.61
CA ALA A 363 5.57 -25.41 6.59
C ALA A 363 4.99 -25.83 5.23
N GLY A 364 4.08 -26.81 5.22
CA GLY A 364 3.37 -27.25 4.02
C GLY A 364 2.56 -26.13 3.37
N ILE A 365 1.91 -25.26 4.15
CA ILE A 365 1.21 -24.06 3.64
C ILE A 365 2.18 -23.10 2.98
N VAL A 366 3.35 -22.84 3.58
CA VAL A 366 4.36 -21.96 2.98
C VAL A 366 4.88 -22.54 1.66
N VAL A 367 5.20 -23.83 1.63
CA VAL A 367 5.63 -24.51 0.39
C VAL A 367 4.54 -24.47 -0.67
N ALA A 368 3.29 -24.79 -0.32
CA ALA A 368 2.15 -24.74 -1.23
C ALA A 368 1.90 -23.31 -1.74
N CYS A 369 2.08 -22.29 -0.90
CA CYS A 369 1.98 -20.89 -1.28
C CYS A 369 3.01 -20.54 -2.36
N LEU A 370 4.28 -20.89 -2.16
CA LEU A 370 5.34 -20.66 -3.14
C LEU A 370 5.06 -21.38 -4.47
N ALA A 371 4.64 -22.65 -4.40
CA ALA A 371 4.27 -23.42 -5.58
C ALA A 371 3.08 -22.81 -6.32
N THR A 372 2.07 -22.31 -5.60
CA THR A 372 0.89 -21.66 -6.18
C THR A 372 1.26 -20.36 -6.87
N THR A 373 2.10 -19.52 -6.26
CA THR A 373 2.56 -18.26 -6.88
C THR A 373 3.41 -18.51 -8.11
N ALA A 374 4.29 -19.52 -8.09
CA ALA A 374 5.06 -19.93 -9.27
C ALA A 374 4.16 -20.47 -10.39
N ALA A 375 3.20 -21.33 -10.07
CA ALA A 375 2.23 -21.86 -11.03
C ALA A 375 1.36 -20.75 -11.63
N LEU A 376 0.95 -19.76 -10.81
CA LEU A 376 0.21 -18.60 -11.28
C LEU A 376 1.05 -17.75 -12.24
N GLY A 377 2.32 -17.51 -11.94
CA GLY A 377 3.22 -16.81 -12.86
C GLY A 377 3.40 -17.54 -14.20
N ALA A 378 3.54 -18.87 -14.16
CA ALA A 378 3.59 -19.69 -15.38
C ALA A 378 2.27 -19.63 -16.17
N LEU A 379 1.13 -19.65 -15.49
CA LEU A 379 -0.21 -19.54 -16.11
C LEU A 379 -0.42 -18.17 -16.78
N VAL A 380 0.05 -17.09 -16.16
CA VAL A 380 0.02 -15.74 -16.73
C VAL A 380 0.73 -15.73 -18.09
N VAL A 381 1.95 -16.27 -18.14
CA VAL A 381 2.73 -16.35 -19.38
C VAL A 381 2.08 -17.29 -20.39
N ALA A 382 1.56 -18.44 -19.95
CA ALA A 382 0.91 -19.42 -20.81
C ALA A 382 -0.38 -18.89 -21.47
N THR A 383 -1.05 -17.91 -20.85
CA THR A 383 -2.23 -17.25 -21.43
C THR A 383 -1.87 -16.08 -22.36
N GLY A 384 -0.58 -15.89 -22.68
CA GLY A 384 -0.08 -14.86 -23.59
C GLY A 384 0.04 -13.47 -22.96
N SER A 385 -0.12 -13.35 -21.64
CA SER A 385 0.10 -12.09 -20.93
C SER A 385 1.60 -11.83 -20.72
N PRO A 386 2.03 -10.56 -20.59
CA PRO A 386 3.42 -10.25 -20.27
C PRO A 386 3.91 -10.96 -19.02
N ALA A 387 5.20 -11.32 -19.02
CA ALA A 387 5.81 -11.98 -17.88
C ALA A 387 5.85 -11.05 -16.66
N PRO A 388 5.67 -11.59 -15.43
CA PRO A 388 5.82 -10.81 -14.21
C PRO A 388 7.21 -10.16 -14.10
N GLY A 389 7.24 -8.93 -13.57
CA GLY A 389 8.47 -8.18 -13.36
C GLY A 389 9.43 -8.86 -12.38
N THR A 390 10.72 -8.53 -12.51
CA THR A 390 11.83 -9.21 -11.82
C THR A 390 12.56 -8.33 -10.79
N GLU A 391 12.02 -7.15 -10.44
CA GLU A 391 12.67 -6.20 -9.51
C GLU A 391 13.15 -6.86 -8.21
N TYR A 392 12.35 -7.78 -7.66
CA TYR A 392 12.64 -8.51 -6.42
C TYR A 392 13.10 -9.95 -6.66
N GLY A 393 13.86 -10.18 -7.75
CA GLY A 393 14.44 -11.48 -8.04
C GLY A 393 15.33 -12.00 -6.90
N LEU A 394 15.44 -13.33 -6.80
CA LEU A 394 16.23 -13.99 -5.75
C LEU A 394 17.69 -13.51 -5.74
N ALA A 395 18.32 -13.38 -6.92
CA ALA A 395 19.70 -12.94 -7.04
C ALA A 395 19.92 -11.54 -6.43
N ARG A 396 19.10 -10.56 -6.79
CA ARG A 396 19.17 -9.20 -6.24
C ARG A 396 18.87 -9.17 -4.74
N THR A 397 17.90 -9.96 -4.28
CA THR A 397 17.60 -10.07 -2.85
C THR A 397 18.79 -10.62 -2.07
N ILE A 398 19.45 -11.67 -2.58
CA ILE A 398 20.67 -12.22 -1.98
C ILE A 398 21.79 -11.18 -1.98
N GLU A 399 21.97 -10.44 -3.07
CA GLU A 399 22.98 -9.39 -3.15
C GLU A 399 22.79 -8.28 -2.12
N GLU A 400 21.54 -7.84 -1.93
CA GLU A 400 21.17 -6.83 -0.93
C GLU A 400 21.33 -7.37 0.51
N LEU A 401 21.04 -8.66 0.74
CA LEU A 401 21.20 -9.33 2.04
C LEU A 401 22.66 -9.46 2.49
N LEU A 402 23.60 -9.48 1.55
CA LEU A 402 25.03 -9.64 1.85
C LEU A 402 25.73 -8.32 2.20
N GLN A 403 25.02 -7.20 2.14
CA GLN A 403 25.55 -5.88 2.45
C GLN A 403 24.98 -5.38 3.77
N LEU A 404 25.84 -5.30 4.80
CA LEU A 404 25.44 -4.89 6.14
C LEU A 404 26.04 -3.53 6.56
N ASP A 405 25.23 -2.73 7.25
CA ASP A 405 25.60 -1.49 7.91
C ASP A 405 25.32 -1.60 9.42
N PRO A 406 26.35 -1.86 10.25
CA PRO A 406 26.20 -1.95 11.70
C PRO A 406 26.05 -0.57 12.37
N THR A 407 26.29 0.53 11.64
CA THR A 407 26.33 1.90 12.20
C THR A 407 24.96 2.57 12.26
N GLY A 408 23.90 1.87 11.85
CA GLY A 408 22.51 2.32 11.84
C GLY A 408 21.84 2.53 13.22
N TRP A 409 22.52 3.13 14.20
CA TRP A 409 22.05 3.29 15.59
C TRP A 409 20.76 4.11 15.73
N ARG A 410 20.37 4.89 14.71
CA ARG A 410 19.10 5.64 14.66
C ARG A 410 17.88 4.78 14.30
N ARG A 411 18.08 3.63 13.65
CA ARG A 411 17.00 2.79 13.11
C ARG A 411 16.00 2.26 14.17
N PRO A 412 16.39 1.97 15.43
CA PRO A 412 15.43 1.65 16.49
C PRO A 412 14.39 2.75 16.74
N ILE A 413 14.74 4.02 16.53
CA ILE A 413 13.82 5.15 16.71
C ILE A 413 12.68 5.09 15.69
N TYR A 414 12.99 4.69 14.45
CA TYR A 414 12.00 4.59 13.37
C TYR A 414 10.89 3.61 13.74
N TRP A 415 11.30 2.44 14.22
CA TRP A 415 10.40 1.41 14.73
C TRP A 415 9.65 1.86 15.98
N LEU A 416 10.36 2.41 16.98
CA LEU A 416 9.80 2.83 18.25
C LEU A 416 8.70 3.88 18.08
N VAL A 417 8.99 4.94 17.32
CA VAL A 417 8.05 6.05 17.12
C VAL A 417 6.97 5.68 16.12
N GLY A 418 7.29 4.99 15.03
CA GLY A 418 6.29 4.51 14.06
C GLY A 418 5.24 3.59 14.68
N ALA A 419 5.60 2.83 15.73
CA ALA A 419 4.69 1.98 16.49
C ALA A 419 3.87 2.70 17.58
N GLY A 420 4.09 4.00 17.83
CA GLY A 420 3.43 4.73 18.92
C GLY A 420 4.13 4.64 20.29
N ILE A 421 5.42 4.26 20.33
CA ILE A 421 6.30 4.09 21.50
C ILE A 421 5.84 2.98 22.47
N PHE A 422 4.67 3.14 23.09
CA PHE A 422 4.17 2.24 24.11
C PHE A 422 4.06 0.77 23.64
N PRO A 423 3.57 0.48 22.42
CA PRO A 423 3.48 -0.91 21.97
C PRO A 423 4.82 -1.64 21.91
N VAL A 424 5.92 -0.96 21.58
CA VAL A 424 7.26 -1.55 21.57
C VAL A 424 7.75 -1.82 22.99
N LEU A 425 7.45 -0.92 23.95
CA LEU A 425 7.74 -1.16 25.37
C LEU A 425 7.00 -2.39 25.92
N MET A 426 5.89 -2.79 25.31
CA MET A 426 5.14 -3.98 25.72
C MET A 426 5.80 -5.30 25.25
N LEU A 427 6.73 -5.23 24.30
CA LEU A 427 7.49 -6.41 23.84
C LEU A 427 8.43 -6.94 24.92
N VAL A 428 8.98 -6.06 25.78
CA VAL A 428 9.87 -6.48 26.89
C VAL A 428 9.12 -7.15 28.04
N ARG A 429 7.78 -7.07 28.07
CA ARG A 429 6.94 -7.69 29.12
C ARG A 429 6.71 -9.18 28.87
N TRP A 430 7.72 -9.90 28.39
CA TRP A 430 7.67 -11.30 27.95
C TRP A 430 6.95 -12.25 28.92
N GLN A 431 7.23 -12.13 30.22
CA GLN A 431 6.64 -12.99 31.24
C GLN A 431 5.11 -12.86 31.36
N ARG A 432 4.54 -11.73 30.94
CA ARG A 432 3.09 -11.47 30.93
C ARG A 432 2.42 -11.83 29.61
N GLN A 433 3.20 -12.11 28.57
CA GLN A 433 2.68 -12.40 27.24
C GLN A 433 2.17 -13.84 27.17
N ASP A 434 1.01 -14.00 26.55
CA ASP A 434 0.51 -15.31 26.11
C ASP A 434 1.24 -15.78 24.84
N ALA A 435 0.96 -17.02 24.41
CA ALA A 435 1.65 -17.63 23.28
C ALA A 435 1.54 -16.81 21.98
N VAL A 436 0.39 -16.21 21.71
CA VAL A 436 0.19 -15.39 20.50
C VAL A 436 1.01 -14.10 20.59
N ALA A 437 0.98 -13.42 21.73
CA ALA A 437 1.78 -12.21 21.96
C ALA A 437 3.29 -12.49 21.89
N ARG A 438 3.74 -13.64 22.39
CA ARG A 438 5.14 -14.08 22.26
C ARG A 438 5.53 -14.34 20.81
N ARG A 439 4.65 -15.00 20.02
CA ARG A 439 4.92 -15.22 18.59
C ARG A 439 5.06 -13.91 17.83
N LEU A 440 4.11 -12.99 18.04
CA LEU A 440 4.16 -11.65 17.45
C LEU A 440 5.41 -10.88 17.87
N THR A 441 5.83 -11.00 19.13
CA THR A 441 7.07 -10.39 19.63
C THR A 441 8.29 -10.95 18.90
N ILE A 442 8.41 -12.28 18.75
CA ILE A 442 9.51 -12.89 18.00
C ILE A 442 9.49 -12.44 16.54
N VAL A 443 8.34 -12.50 15.86
CA VAL A 443 8.23 -12.06 14.46
C VAL A 443 8.65 -10.59 14.31
N THR A 444 8.18 -9.72 15.21
CA THR A 444 8.55 -8.30 15.22
C THR A 444 10.07 -8.13 15.36
N LEU A 445 10.69 -8.82 16.33
CA LEU A 445 12.12 -8.72 16.58
C LEU A 445 12.95 -9.31 15.43
N CYS A 446 12.61 -10.49 14.93
CA CYS A 446 13.27 -11.10 13.78
C CYS A 446 13.20 -10.19 12.55
N TYR A 447 12.01 -9.63 12.26
CA TYR A 447 11.83 -8.76 11.11
C TYR A 447 12.57 -7.42 11.26
N PHE A 448 12.51 -6.80 12.44
CA PHE A 448 13.28 -5.59 12.73
C PHE A 448 14.78 -5.85 12.59
N LEU A 449 15.31 -6.90 13.24
CA LEU A 449 16.74 -7.24 13.18
C LEU A 449 17.19 -7.59 11.77
N PHE A 450 16.33 -8.21 10.97
CA PHE A 450 16.62 -8.47 9.55
C PHE A 450 16.93 -7.16 8.83
N PHE A 451 16.01 -6.19 8.80
CA PHE A 451 16.20 -4.93 8.06
C PHE A 451 17.11 -3.90 8.75
N ALA A 452 17.20 -3.92 10.09
CA ALA A 452 17.94 -2.93 10.87
C ALA A 452 19.43 -2.90 10.53
N PHE A 453 20.00 -3.96 9.96
CA PHE A 453 21.41 -4.01 9.59
C PHE A 453 21.68 -3.96 8.08
N HIS A 454 20.67 -3.80 7.22
CA HIS A 454 20.92 -3.72 5.77
C HIS A 454 21.54 -2.38 5.37
N VAL A 455 22.45 -2.37 4.40
CA VAL A 455 23.00 -1.10 3.85
C VAL A 455 21.90 -0.26 3.22
N ARG A 456 21.03 -0.92 2.43
CA ARG A 456 19.88 -0.27 1.81
C ARG A 456 18.67 -0.37 2.72
N LEU A 457 18.18 0.78 3.19
CA LEU A 457 16.99 0.84 4.03
C LEU A 457 16.10 2.02 3.62
N SER A 458 14.85 1.73 3.30
CA SER A 458 13.78 2.72 3.29
C SER A 458 12.94 2.57 4.55
N LEU A 459 12.34 3.68 5.02
CA LEU A 459 11.55 3.71 6.25
C LEU A 459 10.42 2.67 6.23
N HIS A 460 9.80 2.52 5.06
CA HIS A 460 8.65 1.65 4.85
C HIS A 460 8.98 0.15 5.00
N HIS A 461 10.24 -0.24 4.77
CA HIS A 461 10.71 -1.61 5.05
C HIS A 461 10.52 -1.99 6.53
N LEU A 462 10.31 -1.04 7.45
CA LEU A 462 10.05 -1.30 8.86
C LEU A 462 8.55 -1.32 9.22
N ALA A 463 7.63 -1.18 8.26
CA ALA A 463 6.18 -1.16 8.52
C ALA A 463 5.68 -2.37 9.34
N PRO A 464 6.12 -3.63 9.09
CA PRO A 464 5.73 -4.75 9.94
C PRO A 464 6.20 -4.60 11.39
N ALA A 465 7.43 -4.13 11.60
CA ALA A 465 7.94 -3.85 12.94
C ALA A 465 7.13 -2.73 13.62
N MET A 466 6.69 -1.71 12.89
CA MET A 466 5.85 -0.62 13.42
C MET A 466 4.46 -1.11 13.85
N LEU A 467 3.87 -2.07 13.13
CA LEU A 467 2.45 -2.42 13.29
C LEU A 467 2.18 -3.61 14.23
N LEU A 468 3.01 -4.65 14.20
CA LEU A 468 2.83 -5.86 15.02
C LEU A 468 2.81 -5.62 16.55
N PRO A 469 3.60 -4.70 17.12
CA PRO A 469 3.60 -4.45 18.57
C PRO A 469 2.24 -4.02 19.11
N ALA A 470 1.41 -3.36 18.30
CA ALA A 470 0.09 -2.89 18.73
C ALA A 470 -0.84 -4.05 19.13
N ALA A 471 -0.76 -5.18 18.43
CA ALA A 471 -1.49 -6.39 18.79
C ALA A 471 -1.00 -6.97 20.13
N VAL A 472 0.31 -6.94 20.39
CA VAL A 472 0.90 -7.37 21.68
C VAL A 472 0.39 -6.47 22.82
N ALA A 473 0.38 -5.15 22.61
CA ALA A 473 -0.09 -4.18 23.60
C ALA A 473 -1.58 -4.36 23.95
N LEU A 474 -2.45 -4.66 22.98
CA LEU A 474 -3.86 -4.95 23.27
C LEU A 474 -4.03 -6.23 24.10
N ARG A 475 -3.22 -7.25 23.83
CA ARG A 475 -3.26 -8.53 24.57
C ARG A 475 -2.70 -8.40 25.98
N LEU A 476 -1.77 -7.50 26.25
CA LEU A 476 -1.22 -7.29 27.60
C LEU A 476 -2.07 -6.38 28.49
N ARG A 477 -3.20 -5.87 27.98
CA ARG A 477 -4.13 -5.04 28.75
C ARG A 477 -4.57 -5.75 30.04
N PRO A 478 -4.52 -5.09 31.21
CA PRO A 478 -5.01 -5.65 32.46
C PRO A 478 -6.54 -5.65 32.53
N ASP A 479 -7.10 -6.61 33.27
CA ASP A 479 -8.55 -6.78 33.40
C ASP A 479 -9.15 -5.81 34.44
N ALA A 480 -8.42 -5.56 35.54
CA ALA A 480 -8.84 -4.66 36.60
C ALA A 480 -9.06 -3.23 36.08
N SER A 481 -10.24 -2.65 36.35
CA SER A 481 -10.68 -1.40 35.73
C SER A 481 -9.72 -0.22 35.95
N ALA A 482 -9.22 -0.03 37.18
CA ALA A 482 -8.28 1.05 37.52
C ALA A 482 -6.91 0.87 36.84
N ALA A 483 -6.37 -0.36 36.81
CA ALA A 483 -5.13 -0.66 36.12
C ALA A 483 -5.28 -0.47 34.60
N ARG A 484 -6.43 -0.88 34.04
CA ARG A 484 -6.77 -0.71 32.63
C ARG A 484 -6.86 0.76 32.24
N HIS A 485 -7.46 1.59 33.08
CA HIS A 485 -7.54 3.03 32.80
C HIS A 485 -6.14 3.66 32.74
N ARG A 486 -5.30 3.42 33.75
CA ARG A 486 -3.90 3.89 33.77
C ARG A 486 -3.09 3.39 32.57
N TYR A 487 -3.27 2.12 32.19
CA TYR A 487 -2.63 1.53 31.01
C TYR A 487 -3.02 2.26 29.72
N LEU A 488 -4.31 2.52 29.52
CA LEU A 488 -4.80 3.23 28.33
C LEU A 488 -4.39 4.70 28.31
N LEU A 489 -4.31 5.36 29.47
CA LEU A 489 -3.79 6.72 29.57
C LEU A 489 -2.31 6.79 29.20
N ALA A 490 -1.49 5.88 29.72
CA ALA A 490 -0.06 5.81 29.39
C ALA A 490 0.18 5.54 27.90
N TRP A 491 -0.58 4.60 27.32
CA TRP A 491 -0.52 4.34 25.89
C TRP A 491 -0.99 5.56 25.09
N GLY A 492 -2.12 6.17 25.43
CA GLY A 492 -2.61 7.38 24.75
C GLY A 492 -1.61 8.54 24.79
N ALA A 493 -0.97 8.79 25.94
CA ALA A 493 0.03 9.84 26.08
C ALA A 493 1.27 9.58 25.21
N LEU A 494 1.81 8.36 25.22
CA LEU A 494 2.98 8.01 24.41
C LEU A 494 2.67 7.93 22.91
N ALA A 495 1.44 7.54 22.54
CA ALA A 495 0.97 7.61 21.17
C ALA A 495 0.90 9.06 20.68
N LEU A 496 0.42 9.98 21.53
CA LEU A 496 0.41 11.42 21.20
C LEU A 496 1.82 11.97 21.03
N VAL A 497 2.76 11.61 21.91
CA VAL A 497 4.18 11.96 21.74
C VAL A 497 4.70 11.45 20.40
N ALA A 498 4.40 10.19 20.05
CA ALA A 498 4.82 9.62 18.78
C ALA A 498 4.22 10.34 17.56
N VAL A 499 2.95 10.74 17.61
CA VAL A 499 2.30 11.55 16.57
C VAL A 499 2.98 12.91 16.42
N VAL A 500 3.31 13.58 17.53
CA VAL A 500 4.01 14.87 17.51
C VAL A 500 5.41 14.72 16.90
N LEU A 501 6.14 13.67 17.27
CA LEU A 501 7.47 13.38 16.74
C LEU A 501 7.45 12.98 15.25
N SER A 502 6.35 12.40 14.77
CA SER A 502 6.14 12.04 13.35
C SER A 502 5.67 13.21 12.48
N ARG A 503 5.50 14.41 13.04
CA ARG A 503 5.00 15.57 12.29
C ARG A 503 6.00 15.99 11.20
N PRO A 504 5.55 16.26 9.96
CA PRO A 504 6.42 16.80 8.92
C PRO A 504 6.90 18.22 9.26
N GLY A 505 8.10 18.59 8.79
CA GLY A 505 8.62 19.96 8.94
C GLY A 505 7.74 21.01 8.25
N SER A 506 7.05 20.64 7.17
CA SER A 506 6.10 21.47 6.44
C SER A 506 4.89 20.65 5.96
N ALA A 507 3.69 21.24 6.07
CA ALA A 507 2.45 20.68 5.53
C ALA A 507 2.11 21.19 4.11
N THR A 508 3.01 21.96 3.49
CA THR A 508 2.84 22.43 2.10
C THR A 508 2.76 21.25 1.14
N ILE A 509 1.85 21.29 0.18
CA ILE A 509 1.75 20.29 -0.88
C ILE A 509 2.85 20.47 -1.94
N GLY A 510 3.32 19.38 -2.54
CA GLY A 510 4.22 19.43 -3.70
C GLY A 510 3.50 19.43 -5.03
N THR A 511 3.63 20.51 -5.78
CA THR A 511 3.04 20.70 -7.13
C THR A 511 4.08 20.74 -8.25
N ALA A 512 5.36 20.82 -7.91
CA ALA A 512 6.44 21.09 -8.86
C ALA A 512 6.49 20.09 -10.02
N THR A 513 6.32 18.80 -9.72
CA THR A 513 6.30 17.74 -10.73
C THR A 513 5.15 17.92 -11.74
N ARG A 514 3.94 18.23 -11.26
CA ARG A 514 2.78 18.51 -12.12
C ARG A 514 3.01 19.74 -12.99
N GLU A 515 3.62 20.79 -12.44
CA GLU A 515 3.93 22.02 -13.18
C GLU A 515 4.94 21.78 -14.31
N VAL A 516 5.97 20.95 -14.07
CA VAL A 516 6.95 20.57 -15.11
C VAL A 516 6.31 19.63 -16.13
N GLY A 517 5.59 18.60 -15.67
CA GLY A 517 4.94 17.63 -16.55
C GLY A 517 3.88 18.25 -17.46
N ARG A 518 3.11 19.24 -17.00
CA ARG A 518 2.14 19.97 -17.85
C ARG A 518 2.77 20.76 -19.00
N ARG A 519 4.08 21.00 -18.95
CA ARG A 519 4.84 21.65 -20.03
C ARG A 519 5.53 20.65 -20.96
N LEU A 520 5.38 19.36 -20.68
CA LEU A 520 5.88 18.27 -21.50
C LEU A 520 4.74 17.79 -22.42
N ALA A 521 4.96 17.88 -23.72
CA ALA A 521 4.16 17.19 -24.71
C ALA A 521 4.83 15.87 -25.10
N VAL A 522 4.05 14.79 -25.17
CA VAL A 522 4.54 13.47 -25.59
C VAL A 522 3.66 13.00 -26.73
N THR A 523 4.25 12.89 -27.92
CA THR A 523 3.59 12.45 -29.15
C THR A 523 4.07 11.08 -29.61
N VAL A 524 4.99 10.45 -28.86
CA VAL A 524 5.31 9.02 -28.99
C VAL A 524 4.19 8.27 -28.28
N GLY A 525 3.22 7.79 -29.07
CA GLY A 525 2.01 7.15 -28.53
C GLY A 525 1.11 8.13 -27.75
N THR A 526 0.30 7.58 -26.85
CA THR A 526 -0.60 8.36 -25.99
C THR A 526 -0.13 8.27 -24.55
N PRO A 527 0.14 9.39 -23.86
CA PRO A 527 0.50 9.39 -22.44
C PRO A 527 -0.50 8.64 -21.57
N GLY A 528 0.02 7.65 -20.83
CA GLY A 528 -0.80 6.77 -20.01
C GLY A 528 -1.78 5.88 -20.80
N GLY A 529 -1.53 5.72 -22.10
CA GLY A 529 -2.10 4.66 -22.95
C GLY A 529 -1.30 3.36 -22.83
N GLU A 530 -1.65 2.37 -23.65
CA GLU A 530 -1.09 1.01 -23.57
C GLU A 530 0.23 0.81 -24.35
N ASP A 531 0.72 1.84 -25.05
CA ASP A 531 1.84 1.72 -25.99
C ASP A 531 3.19 1.60 -25.26
N PRO A 532 3.88 0.43 -25.33
CA PRO A 532 5.20 0.21 -24.75
C PRO A 532 6.22 1.28 -25.11
N ALA A 533 6.15 1.82 -26.34
CA ALA A 533 7.10 2.81 -26.84
C ALA A 533 7.02 4.13 -26.05
N THR A 534 5.85 4.49 -25.51
CA THR A 534 5.67 5.71 -24.70
C THR A 534 6.52 5.63 -23.42
N TRP A 535 6.50 4.50 -22.72
CA TRP A 535 7.29 4.35 -21.49
C TRP A 535 8.77 4.17 -21.78
N ALA A 536 9.13 3.40 -22.80
CA ALA A 536 10.54 3.22 -23.18
C ALA A 536 11.19 4.55 -23.58
N SER A 537 10.53 5.33 -24.45
CA SER A 537 11.03 6.65 -24.88
C SER A 537 11.10 7.67 -23.74
N SER A 538 10.30 7.50 -22.68
CA SER A 538 10.33 8.41 -21.53
C SER A 538 11.68 8.41 -20.80
N GLU A 539 12.50 7.36 -20.95
CA GLU A 539 13.86 7.32 -20.37
C GLU A 539 14.74 8.48 -20.85
N LEU A 540 14.52 9.00 -22.07
CA LEU A 540 15.20 10.20 -22.57
C LEU A 540 14.95 11.45 -21.72
N LEU A 541 13.87 11.50 -20.92
CA LEU A 541 13.58 12.62 -20.03
C LEU A 541 14.62 12.79 -18.92
N THR A 542 15.44 11.77 -18.64
CA THR A 542 16.59 11.88 -17.73
C THR A 542 17.65 12.89 -18.22
N GLU A 543 17.67 13.19 -19.52
CA GLU A 543 18.54 14.20 -20.13
C GLU A 543 18.06 15.64 -19.86
N LEU A 544 16.76 15.85 -19.58
CA LEU A 544 16.26 17.16 -19.14
C LEU A 544 16.61 17.44 -17.69
N PHE A 545 16.43 16.42 -16.85
CA PHE A 545 16.52 16.52 -15.41
C PHE A 545 17.13 15.24 -14.83
N PRO A 546 18.17 15.35 -13.99
CA PRO A 546 18.81 14.19 -13.38
C PRO A 546 17.85 13.38 -12.50
N PRO A 547 18.09 12.06 -12.38
CA PRO A 547 17.28 11.21 -11.52
C PRO A 547 17.49 11.53 -10.04
N GLU A 548 16.50 11.17 -9.23
CA GLU A 548 16.45 11.52 -7.81
C GLU A 548 17.49 10.87 -6.91
N TRP A 549 18.25 9.89 -7.41
CA TRP A 549 19.39 9.27 -6.72
C TRP A 549 20.72 9.99 -6.95
N GLU A 550 20.80 10.93 -7.90
CA GLU A 550 22.04 11.67 -8.16
C GLU A 550 22.42 12.59 -6.98
N PRO A 551 23.72 12.69 -6.60
CA PRO A 551 24.16 13.50 -5.45
C PRO A 551 23.77 14.98 -5.52
N LYS A 552 23.69 15.54 -6.74
CA LYS A 552 23.35 16.94 -6.99
C LYS A 552 21.86 17.26 -6.76
N VAL A 553 20.98 16.27 -6.71
CA VAL A 553 19.54 16.44 -6.45
C VAL A 553 19.26 16.24 -4.95
N PRO A 554 18.48 17.11 -4.28
CA PRO A 554 17.80 18.31 -4.80
C PRO A 554 18.56 19.62 -4.58
N GLU A 555 19.75 19.57 -3.97
CA GLU A 555 20.44 20.76 -3.45
C GLU A 555 20.98 21.68 -4.54
N GLN A 556 21.50 21.12 -5.62
CA GLN A 556 22.19 21.85 -6.69
C GLN A 556 21.39 21.93 -7.99
N VAL A 557 20.41 21.06 -8.20
CA VAL A 557 19.55 21.04 -9.39
C VAL A 557 18.20 20.41 -9.07
N TYR A 558 17.17 20.84 -9.79
CA TYR A 558 15.92 20.09 -9.85
C TYR A 558 16.14 18.78 -10.60
N GLY A 559 15.52 17.72 -10.08
CA GLY A 559 15.58 16.35 -10.58
C GLY A 559 14.43 15.55 -9.99
N GLY A 560 14.21 14.32 -10.45
CA GLY A 560 13.05 13.53 -10.03
C GLY A 560 12.91 12.21 -10.78
N SER A 561 11.71 11.65 -10.72
CA SER A 561 11.35 10.45 -11.49
C SER A 561 10.65 10.82 -12.80
N VAL A 562 11.10 10.18 -13.87
CA VAL A 562 10.56 10.28 -15.24
C VAL A 562 9.06 10.03 -15.27
N LEU A 563 8.61 8.96 -14.62
CA LEU A 563 7.20 8.55 -14.61
C LEU A 563 6.30 9.64 -14.03
N SER A 564 6.80 10.37 -13.03
CA SER A 564 6.02 11.43 -12.40
C SER A 564 5.77 12.62 -13.32
N TRP A 565 6.71 12.95 -14.23
CA TRP A 565 6.47 13.98 -15.25
C TRP A 565 5.54 13.46 -16.34
N LEU A 566 5.72 12.20 -16.76
CA LEU A 566 4.93 11.58 -17.82
C LEU A 566 3.43 11.53 -17.48
N VAL A 567 3.06 11.26 -16.23
CA VAL A 567 1.65 11.26 -15.78
C VAL A 567 0.93 12.58 -16.06
N TYR A 568 1.65 13.69 -16.06
CA TYR A 568 1.09 15.03 -16.25
C TYR A 568 1.33 15.61 -17.65
N ALA A 569 1.95 14.84 -18.54
CA ALA A 569 2.23 15.24 -19.92
C ALA A 569 0.95 15.37 -20.75
N THR A 570 1.00 16.21 -21.79
CA THR A 570 -0.09 16.37 -22.76
C THR A 570 0.22 15.61 -24.05
N PRO A 571 -0.80 15.10 -24.76
CA PRO A 571 -0.59 14.46 -26.07
C PRO A 571 -0.32 15.48 -27.19
N GLU A 572 -0.60 16.77 -26.94
CA GLU A 572 -0.51 17.83 -27.93
C GLU A 572 0.48 18.92 -27.51
N VAL A 573 1.10 19.53 -28.51
CA VAL A 573 1.93 20.73 -28.34
C VAL A 573 1.02 21.95 -28.28
N VAL A 574 1.05 22.66 -27.14
CA VAL A 574 0.28 23.88 -26.92
C VAL A 574 1.23 25.08 -27.03
N PRO A 575 1.08 25.93 -28.07
CA PRO A 575 1.96 27.08 -28.28
C PRO A 575 2.06 27.98 -27.05
N GLY A 576 3.29 28.35 -26.67
CA GLY A 576 3.57 29.20 -25.50
C GLY A 576 3.39 28.52 -24.13
N GLN A 577 2.91 27.27 -24.08
CA GLN A 577 2.78 26.50 -22.83
C GLN A 577 3.72 25.30 -22.79
N THR A 578 3.92 24.61 -23.92
CA THR A 578 4.83 23.47 -24.02
C THR A 578 6.28 23.95 -24.08
N ALA A 579 7.10 23.49 -23.13
CA ALA A 579 8.54 23.76 -23.07
C ALA A 579 9.37 22.55 -23.52
N TYR A 580 8.83 21.34 -23.39
CA TYR A 580 9.50 20.07 -23.68
C TYR A 580 8.65 19.23 -24.61
N LEU A 581 9.27 18.59 -25.59
CA LEU A 581 8.59 17.72 -26.56
C LEU A 581 9.35 16.40 -26.69
N LEU A 582 8.67 15.30 -26.39
CA LEU A 582 9.11 13.95 -26.70
C LEU A 582 8.29 13.45 -27.90
N GLN A 583 8.94 13.30 -29.04
CA GLN A 583 8.28 12.94 -30.30
C GLN A 583 8.96 11.75 -30.98
N PRO A 584 8.30 11.04 -31.92
CA PRO A 584 8.94 9.96 -32.66
C PRO A 584 10.21 10.44 -33.36
N ALA A 585 11.27 9.61 -33.36
CA ALA A 585 12.55 9.96 -34.00
C ALA A 585 12.39 10.26 -35.50
N THR A 586 11.41 9.61 -36.14
CA THR A 586 11.05 9.79 -37.56
C THR A 586 10.32 11.11 -37.85
N SER A 587 9.76 11.79 -36.84
CA SER A 587 9.09 13.07 -37.02
C SER A 587 10.11 14.19 -37.23
N LYS A 588 9.80 15.13 -38.13
CA LYS A 588 10.63 16.32 -38.35
C LYS A 588 10.72 17.14 -37.06
N PRO A 589 11.90 17.58 -36.62
CA PRO A 589 12.00 18.42 -35.43
C PRO A 589 11.38 19.81 -35.69
N PRO A 590 10.73 20.43 -34.69
CA PRO A 590 10.31 21.82 -34.78
C PRO A 590 11.49 22.74 -35.12
N SER A 591 11.28 23.74 -35.99
CA SER A 591 12.34 24.63 -36.46
C SER A 591 12.99 25.47 -35.35
N GLU A 592 12.25 25.74 -34.28
CA GLU A 592 12.67 26.61 -33.17
C GLU A 592 13.17 25.80 -31.95
N GLY A 593 13.13 24.46 -32.01
CA GLY A 593 13.47 23.59 -30.90
C GLY A 593 14.93 23.12 -30.90
N ARG A 594 15.54 23.04 -29.71
CA ARG A 594 16.86 22.42 -29.52
C ARG A 594 16.71 20.94 -29.23
N ILE A 595 17.31 20.10 -30.06
CA ILE A 595 17.43 18.65 -29.79
C ILE A 595 18.41 18.45 -28.63
N VAL A 596 17.95 17.76 -27.58
CA VAL A 596 18.77 17.44 -26.40
C VAL A 596 19.26 16.01 -26.45
N ALA A 597 18.39 15.07 -26.85
CA ALA A 597 18.72 13.67 -26.97
C ALA A 597 17.84 12.98 -28.03
N GLU A 598 18.32 11.88 -28.58
CA GLU A 598 17.62 11.09 -29.60
C GLU A 598 18.09 9.63 -29.54
N ASP A 599 17.15 8.70 -29.67
CA ASP A 599 17.40 7.28 -29.87
C ASP A 599 16.63 6.75 -31.10
N SER A 600 16.54 5.43 -31.25
CA SER A 600 15.83 4.82 -32.38
C SER A 600 14.30 4.96 -32.33
N LEU A 601 13.72 5.25 -31.16
CA LEU A 601 12.28 5.37 -30.95
C LEU A 601 11.83 6.83 -30.96
N ALA A 602 12.58 7.69 -30.28
CA ALA A 602 12.14 9.03 -29.94
C ALA A 602 13.25 10.07 -29.96
N ARG A 603 12.83 11.33 -30.06
CA ARG A 603 13.65 12.52 -29.95
C ARG A 603 13.09 13.43 -28.87
N LEU A 604 13.96 13.91 -28.02
CA LEU A 604 13.68 14.89 -26.99
C LEU A 604 14.12 16.29 -27.43
N VAL A 605 13.18 17.22 -27.46
CA VAL A 605 13.37 18.60 -27.91
C VAL A 605 12.98 19.58 -26.81
N VAL A 606 13.81 20.59 -26.58
CA VAL A 606 13.50 21.75 -25.74
C VAL A 606 13.04 22.89 -26.62
N LEU A 607 11.78 23.31 -26.46
CA LEU A 607 11.16 24.40 -27.21
C LEU A 607 11.41 25.76 -26.54
N ASP A 608 11.60 25.78 -25.22
CA ASP A 608 11.88 27.00 -24.45
C ASP A 608 13.10 26.79 -23.54
N THR A 609 14.26 27.26 -24.00
CA THR A 609 15.53 27.11 -23.28
C THR A 609 15.59 27.98 -22.01
N ALA A 610 14.91 29.14 -22.00
CA ALA A 610 14.85 30.00 -20.83
C ALA A 610 14.04 29.33 -19.72
N ARG A 611 12.90 28.73 -20.08
CA ARG A 611 12.09 27.93 -19.14
C ARG A 611 12.81 26.70 -18.66
N TRP A 612 13.51 25.96 -19.53
CA TRP A 612 14.29 24.79 -19.11
C TRP A 612 15.36 25.17 -18.07
N THR A 613 16.06 26.28 -18.28
CA THR A 613 17.05 26.81 -17.33
C THR A 613 16.40 27.16 -16.00
N ALA A 614 15.24 27.84 -16.02
CA ALA A 614 14.49 28.20 -14.82
C ALA A 614 13.98 26.96 -14.05
N ASP A 615 13.46 25.96 -14.75
CA ASP A 615 12.97 24.73 -14.13
C ASP A 615 14.11 23.91 -13.51
N ARG A 616 15.28 23.82 -14.17
CA ARG A 616 16.49 23.17 -13.61
C ARG A 616 17.03 23.91 -12.38
N ALA A 617 16.90 25.23 -12.34
CA ALA A 617 17.32 26.05 -11.21
C ALA A 617 16.33 26.00 -10.02
N ARG A 618 15.16 25.38 -10.18
CA ARG A 618 14.15 25.28 -9.11
C ARG A 618 14.67 24.52 -7.90
N ARG A 619 14.28 24.97 -6.70
CA ARG A 619 14.54 24.29 -5.42
C ARG A 619 13.23 24.10 -4.65
N PRO A 620 12.42 23.09 -5.00
CA PRO A 620 11.20 22.80 -4.23
C PRO A 620 11.56 22.48 -2.77
N PRO A 621 10.69 22.80 -1.80
CA PRO A 621 10.94 22.49 -0.39
C PRO A 621 11.15 20.99 -0.15
N THR A 622 12.18 20.64 0.62
CA THR A 622 12.55 19.27 1.01
C THR A 622 12.20 18.96 2.48
N ASN A 623 11.80 19.97 3.25
CA ASN A 623 11.44 19.86 4.66
C ASN A 623 10.03 19.25 4.90
N ARG A 624 9.48 18.51 3.93
CA ARG A 624 8.17 17.85 4.03
C ARG A 624 8.23 16.51 4.77
N HIS A 625 9.43 15.99 5.02
CA HIS A 625 9.66 14.81 5.83
C HIS A 625 9.70 15.18 7.33
N ALA A 626 9.44 14.22 8.21
CA ALA A 626 9.70 14.41 9.63
C ALA A 626 11.21 14.29 9.89
N PRO A 627 11.87 15.25 10.55
CA PRO A 627 13.32 15.20 10.80
C PRO A 627 13.76 13.92 11.52
N LEU A 628 12.88 13.36 12.36
CA LEU A 628 13.12 12.12 13.06
C LEU A 628 13.36 10.93 12.13
N TYR A 629 12.70 10.90 10.98
CA TYR A 629 12.77 9.81 10.00
C TYR A 629 13.72 10.11 8.83
N ALA A 630 14.58 11.12 8.96
CA ALA A 630 15.54 11.44 7.92
C ALA A 630 16.54 10.28 7.73
N ILE A 631 16.46 9.62 6.59
CA ILE A 631 17.40 8.60 6.14
C ILE A 631 18.40 9.28 5.19
N SER A 632 19.69 8.99 5.36
CA SER A 632 20.71 9.52 4.47
C SER A 632 20.50 9.00 3.04
N ARG A 633 20.90 9.79 2.04
CA ARG A 633 20.80 9.37 0.63
C ARG A 633 21.67 8.15 0.34
N GLU A 634 22.84 8.06 0.98
CA GLU A 634 23.74 6.90 0.91
C GLU A 634 23.03 5.62 1.35
N THR A 635 22.32 5.64 2.49
CA THR A 635 21.55 4.50 2.99
C THR A 635 20.31 4.21 2.13
N LEU A 636 19.64 5.25 1.62
CA LEU A 636 18.41 5.09 0.84
C LEU A 636 18.66 4.45 -0.54
N PHE A 637 19.77 4.82 -1.18
CA PHE A 637 20.15 4.36 -2.52
C PHE A 637 21.29 3.33 -2.53
N GLY A 638 21.86 2.98 -1.37
CA GLY A 638 22.95 2.00 -1.27
C GLY A 638 24.27 2.47 -1.89
N ILE A 639 24.53 3.79 -1.89
CA ILE A 639 25.78 4.35 -2.38
C ILE A 639 26.84 4.08 -1.30
N SER A 640 27.87 3.29 -1.64
CA SER A 640 28.87 2.73 -0.72
C SER A 640 29.40 3.73 0.31
N GLY A 641 28.87 3.65 1.54
CA GLY A 641 29.41 4.37 2.68
C GLY A 641 30.69 3.72 3.22
N PRO A 642 31.51 4.43 4.01
CA PRO A 642 32.79 3.93 4.54
C PRO A 642 32.67 2.75 5.52
N HIS A 643 31.45 2.33 5.90
CA HIS A 643 31.18 1.35 6.96
C HIS A 643 30.45 0.08 6.48
N VAL A 644 30.38 -0.16 5.17
CA VAL A 644 29.71 -1.33 4.60
C VAL A 644 30.54 -2.60 4.82
N ILE A 645 29.92 -3.61 5.44
CA ILE A 645 30.46 -4.97 5.52
C ILE A 645 29.88 -5.78 4.36
N ASP A 646 30.73 -6.14 3.40
CA ASP A 646 30.38 -7.01 2.28
C ASP A 646 30.69 -8.49 2.61
N LEU A 647 29.64 -9.29 2.76
CA LEU A 647 29.73 -10.72 3.07
C LEU A 647 29.90 -11.61 1.84
N ARG A 648 29.92 -11.06 0.61
CA ARG A 648 30.08 -11.85 -0.63
C ARG A 648 31.37 -12.66 -0.64
N GLY A 649 32.49 -12.04 -0.25
CA GLY A 649 33.80 -12.72 -0.17
C GLY A 649 33.79 -13.92 0.79
N PRO A 650 33.40 -13.73 2.07
CA PRO A 650 33.21 -14.82 3.02
C PRO A 650 32.28 -15.93 2.51
N VAL A 651 31.12 -15.59 1.97
CA VAL A 651 30.13 -16.57 1.49
C VAL A 651 30.66 -17.37 0.29
N ARG A 652 31.33 -16.71 -0.66
CA ARG A 652 31.99 -17.39 -1.79
C ARG A 652 33.05 -18.38 -1.33
N ARG A 653 33.84 -18.03 -0.31
CA ARG A 653 34.86 -18.93 0.28
C ARG A 653 34.25 -20.14 0.98
N VAL A 654 33.08 -19.99 1.62
CA VAL A 654 32.36 -21.11 2.23
C VAL A 654 31.73 -22.00 1.16
N ALA A 655 31.07 -21.42 0.16
CA ALA A 655 30.47 -22.17 -0.94
C ALA A 655 31.52 -22.97 -1.74
N SER A 656 32.70 -22.39 -1.97
CA SER A 656 33.80 -23.10 -2.63
C SER A 656 34.34 -24.26 -1.81
N ARG A 657 34.41 -24.12 -0.47
CA ARG A 657 34.82 -25.21 0.45
C ARG A 657 33.78 -26.34 0.53
N LEU A 658 32.51 -26.05 0.25
CA LEU A 658 31.42 -27.04 0.23
C LEU A 658 31.19 -27.66 -1.16
N GLY A 659 32.03 -27.36 -2.16
CA GLY A 659 31.89 -27.89 -3.52
C GLY A 659 30.70 -27.32 -4.30
N LEU A 660 30.07 -26.24 -3.84
CA LEU A 660 28.92 -25.60 -4.47
C LEU A 660 29.38 -24.57 -5.52
N HIS A 661 30.04 -25.03 -6.59
CA HIS A 661 30.59 -24.13 -7.62
C HIS A 661 29.51 -23.50 -8.52
N GLY A 662 28.30 -24.06 -8.55
CA GLY A 662 27.18 -23.59 -9.38
C GLY A 662 26.41 -22.38 -8.84
N MET A 663 26.62 -21.95 -7.60
CA MET A 663 25.95 -20.79 -7.00
C MET A 663 26.67 -19.45 -7.23
N SER A 664 27.69 -19.44 -8.11
CA SER A 664 28.62 -18.31 -8.26
C SER A 664 28.34 -17.36 -9.43
N ARG A 665 27.25 -17.58 -10.18
CA ARG A 665 26.82 -16.69 -11.28
C ARG A 665 25.60 -15.88 -10.90
#